data_AF-U5HJM1-F1
#
_entry.id   AF-U5HJM1-F1
#
_cell.length_a   1.000
_cell.length_b   1.000
_cell.length_c   1.000
_cell.angle_alpha   90.00
_cell.angle_beta   90.00
_cell.angle_gamma   90.00
#
_symmetry.space_group_name_H-M   'P 1'
#
loop_
_entity.id
_entity.type
_entity.pdbx_description
1 polymer ?
#
loop_
_entity_poly.entity_id
_entity_poly.type
_entity_poly.pdbx_seq_one_letter_code
_entity_poly.pdbx_strand_id
1 'polypeptide(L)'
;MGLSSMLEKVQLGRKSSSSDVSEQHQATLATDQGVQQYDQHSDDDEDEKDGGGDADAYRIVILKIQNETGFPIQMIGWPSQGSKDDDFALSTYRGAKAHTFVPVSGTIFTDPDFQLGQTRGPRRFDLRDRWVWVYFDLVTTERNVHLQAFVKLDRNGVVAARLGRTDLDSTKDNPTSSGDAGSVVVDPGKRLVTYVIDKSVVDIENIVDDSTKRGIDVRGKGIETNTWMSYHHGRISVIVGNTARYHEMEQPSPGHRIGQLRSSKHRITGIASRYVGVFVEHKIEPWFQGHIRVHPVTGIATGVSFNRTSETTAIFREEDDAMICYGFHDAGEGRRSQIYVYVTPGQSNWLGDLISSNDKWLDVPFSRLALAAAHDAGMFGHPINAGLLSLIQEGQLGHALAGNIETKLASPVVRTLVDILESIRLSPNRVLANIAMTQKDSFANQLRIGVRFFDFRPGFCFHDVIHTKKGELYHQHAIVPGEAYKQFLVDILNFLATHPKEIVVVELKDDGFLIKKDKYRREQLVVYSMVPSEEELAAVLEQARAEAKSDLGREIVLGGPNDLDATIGSLLEQKKRLIMIDRIHHADSWERDDSYDHVAYNTDDPSTIIAALEKMHARSSQPTLKVDGKPSPGAIYQLQATPTANLMSDVFASLTYSDSSSLLTYVKPIMDRITYPWLQSHKFEQSGLVVLLNDFVEGVLVEHAVEISKQRAGLL
;
A
#
# COMPACT_ATOMS: atom_id res chain seq x y z
N MET A 1 -16.43 -21.30 35.51
CA MET A 1 -16.88 -22.27 34.49
C MET A 1 -16.63 -21.64 33.13
N GLY A 2 -15.65 -21.99 32.29
CA GLY A 2 -14.57 -22.98 32.29
C GLY A 2 -14.09 -22.96 30.84
N LEU A 3 -12.90 -22.39 30.59
CA LEU A 3 -12.32 -22.06 29.26
C LEU A 3 -11.92 -23.28 28.40
N SER A 4 -12.54 -24.44 28.62
CA SER A 4 -12.10 -25.75 28.10
C SER A 4 -13.00 -26.35 27.01
N SER A 5 -14.11 -25.70 26.60
CA SER A 5 -15.04 -26.28 25.60
C SER A 5 -14.93 -25.70 24.19
N MET A 6 -14.01 -24.75 23.94
CA MET A 6 -13.80 -24.16 22.60
C MET A 6 -12.58 -24.70 21.83
N LEU A 7 -11.74 -25.53 22.47
CA LEU A 7 -10.50 -26.03 21.87
C LEU A 7 -10.57 -27.47 21.31
N GLU A 8 -11.73 -28.13 21.37
CA GLU A 8 -11.84 -29.56 21.07
C GLU A 8 -12.45 -29.93 19.70
N LYS A 9 -12.48 -29.00 18.73
CA LYS A 9 -12.98 -29.28 17.36
C LYS A 9 -11.98 -29.05 16.22
N VAL A 10 -10.69 -28.91 16.50
CA VAL A 10 -9.65 -28.68 15.47
C VAL A 10 -8.83 -29.94 15.13
N GLN A 11 -9.21 -31.13 15.61
CA GLN A 11 -8.54 -32.37 15.21
C GLN A 11 -9.52 -33.42 14.71
N LEU A 12 -9.53 -33.63 13.39
CA LEU A 12 -9.35 -34.92 12.70
C LEU A 12 -10.08 -34.92 11.35
N GLY A 13 -9.31 -35.04 10.27
CA GLY A 13 -9.85 -35.19 8.92
C GLY A 13 -8.81 -35.43 7.82
N ARG A 14 -7.66 -36.07 8.13
CA ARG A 14 -6.77 -36.61 7.08
C ARG A 14 -7.51 -37.73 6.35
N LYS A 15 -7.93 -37.49 5.11
CA LYS A 15 -8.12 -38.54 4.10
C LYS A 15 -7.44 -38.13 2.81
N SER A 16 -6.46 -38.95 2.44
CA SER A 16 -5.80 -38.98 1.14
C SER A 16 -6.77 -39.41 0.05
N SER A 17 -6.83 -38.66 -1.05
CA SER A 17 -7.12 -39.20 -2.37
C SER A 17 -6.51 -38.30 -3.44
N SER A 18 -5.58 -38.89 -4.19
CA SER A 18 -4.97 -38.39 -5.41
C SER A 18 -5.99 -38.19 -6.53
N SER A 19 -5.90 -37.08 -7.25
CA SER A 19 -6.05 -37.04 -8.71
C SER A 19 -5.64 -35.66 -9.22
N ASP A 20 -4.56 -35.63 -9.99
CA ASP A 20 -4.12 -34.51 -10.83
C ASP A 20 -5.24 -34.07 -11.78
N VAL A 21 -5.55 -32.77 -11.80
CA VAL A 21 -5.83 -32.01 -13.03
C VAL A 21 -5.37 -30.56 -12.78
N SER A 22 -4.21 -30.22 -13.33
CA SER A 22 -3.73 -28.84 -13.42
C SER A 22 -4.33 -28.18 -14.65
N GLU A 23 -5.24 -27.22 -14.47
CA GLU A 23 -5.55 -26.26 -15.53
C GLU A 23 -5.00 -24.89 -15.13
N GLN A 24 -3.90 -24.51 -15.77
CA GLN A 24 -3.33 -23.16 -15.73
C GLN A 24 -4.28 -22.24 -16.52
N HIS A 25 -4.84 -21.21 -15.89
CA HIS A 25 -5.70 -20.24 -16.55
C HIS A 25 -4.95 -18.92 -16.72
N GLN A 26 -4.85 -18.45 -17.96
CA GLN A 26 -4.21 -17.18 -18.34
C GLN A 26 -5.26 -16.06 -18.47
N ALA A 27 -4.93 -14.82 -18.07
CA ALA A 27 -5.79 -13.66 -18.32
C ALA A 27 -5.80 -13.29 -19.82
N THR A 28 -6.98 -13.08 -20.40
CA THR A 28 -7.18 -12.81 -21.83
C THR A 28 -7.95 -11.49 -22.01
N LEU A 29 -7.48 -10.62 -22.89
CA LEU A 29 -8.33 -9.56 -23.44
C LEU A 29 -9.44 -10.24 -24.25
N ALA A 30 -10.69 -9.86 -24.01
CA ALA A 30 -11.80 -10.30 -24.84
C ALA A 30 -11.63 -9.69 -26.24
N THR A 31 -10.98 -10.41 -27.14
CA THR A 31 -11.05 -10.12 -28.58
C THR A 31 -12.35 -10.71 -29.08
N ASP A 32 -13.06 -9.92 -29.89
CA ASP A 32 -14.34 -10.19 -30.53
C ASP A 32 -14.57 -11.70 -30.77
N GLN A 33 -15.18 -12.36 -29.78
CA GLN A 33 -15.46 -13.80 -29.89
C GLN A 33 -16.67 -13.93 -30.80
N GLY A 34 -16.39 -13.95 -32.11
CA GLY A 34 -17.27 -14.56 -33.07
C GLY A 34 -17.69 -15.93 -32.55
N VAL A 35 -19.00 -16.09 -32.36
CA VAL A 35 -19.74 -17.32 -32.07
C VAL A 35 -18.86 -18.57 -32.21
N GLN A 36 -18.24 -19.02 -31.10
CA GLN A 36 -17.59 -20.32 -31.07
C GLN A 36 -18.69 -21.39 -31.13
N GLN A 37 -18.95 -21.84 -32.36
CA GLN A 37 -19.72 -23.03 -32.65
C GLN A 37 -18.87 -24.23 -32.19
N TYR A 38 -19.17 -24.79 -31.01
CA TYR A 38 -18.51 -26.01 -30.57
C TYR A 38 -19.15 -27.23 -31.23
N ASP A 39 -18.29 -27.99 -31.90
CA ASP A 39 -18.56 -29.31 -32.46
C ASP A 39 -19.07 -30.28 -31.39
N GLN A 40 -20.04 -31.09 -31.81
CA GLN A 40 -20.58 -32.21 -31.06
C GLN A 40 -19.50 -33.29 -30.90
N HIS A 41 -18.86 -33.37 -29.74
CA HIS A 41 -18.32 -34.65 -29.27
C HIS A 41 -19.11 -35.12 -28.06
N SER A 42 -19.84 -36.20 -28.33
CA SER A 42 -20.63 -37.02 -27.43
C SER A 42 -19.72 -37.82 -26.50
N ASP A 43 -19.87 -37.59 -25.19
CA ASP A 43 -19.74 -38.68 -24.23
C ASP A 43 -21.14 -39.23 -23.98
N ASP A 44 -21.23 -40.55 -24.13
CA ASP A 44 -22.43 -41.36 -24.10
C ASP A 44 -23.17 -41.27 -22.76
N ASP A 45 -24.42 -40.83 -22.80
CA ASP A 45 -25.48 -41.29 -21.91
C ASP A 45 -26.58 -41.86 -22.82
N GLU A 46 -26.62 -43.18 -22.93
CA GLU A 46 -27.74 -43.92 -23.49
C GLU A 46 -29.00 -43.65 -22.66
N ASP A 47 -30.02 -43.01 -23.24
CA ASP A 47 -31.38 -43.56 -23.27
C ASP A 47 -32.40 -42.64 -23.98
N GLU A 48 -33.32 -43.30 -24.68
CA GLU A 48 -34.57 -42.83 -25.31
C GLU A 48 -34.49 -42.23 -26.73
N LYS A 49 -34.59 -43.14 -27.71
CA LYS A 49 -35.33 -42.91 -28.95
C LYS A 49 -36.83 -42.89 -28.66
N ASP A 50 -37.51 -41.79 -28.98
CA ASP A 50 -38.83 -41.85 -29.61
C ASP A 50 -39.17 -40.53 -30.32
N GLY A 51 -40.00 -40.63 -31.35
CA GLY A 51 -40.04 -39.71 -32.49
C GLY A 51 -40.81 -38.40 -32.31
N GLY A 52 -40.36 -37.40 -33.07
CA GLY A 52 -41.18 -36.46 -33.84
C GLY A 52 -41.94 -35.35 -33.10
N GLY A 53 -41.47 -34.11 -33.28
CA GLY A 53 -42.30 -32.91 -33.13
C GLY A 53 -41.61 -31.73 -32.45
N ASP A 54 -40.96 -30.90 -33.26
CA ASP A 54 -40.67 -29.46 -33.08
C ASP A 54 -41.20 -28.78 -31.78
N ALA A 55 -40.52 -28.96 -30.63
CA ALA A 55 -40.74 -28.17 -29.39
C ALA A 55 -39.68 -28.33 -28.26
N ASP A 56 -38.58 -29.06 -28.43
CA ASP A 56 -37.68 -29.48 -27.33
C ASP A 56 -36.38 -28.66 -27.17
N ALA A 57 -36.43 -27.34 -27.45
CA ALA A 57 -35.25 -26.49 -27.24
C ALA A 57 -35.08 -26.10 -25.76
N TYR A 58 -34.10 -26.71 -25.12
CA TYR A 58 -33.46 -26.21 -23.89
C TYR A 58 -33.23 -24.69 -23.99
N ARG A 59 -33.91 -23.90 -23.16
CA ARG A 59 -33.86 -22.44 -23.29
C ARG A 59 -32.59 -21.89 -22.63
N ILE A 60 -31.62 -21.57 -23.48
CA ILE A 60 -30.45 -20.77 -23.12
C ILE A 60 -30.91 -19.32 -22.97
N VAL A 61 -30.47 -18.67 -21.89
CA VAL A 61 -30.66 -17.25 -21.63
C VAL A 61 -29.31 -16.56 -21.68
N ILE A 62 -29.20 -15.54 -22.53
CA ILE A 62 -28.01 -14.71 -22.68
C ILE A 62 -28.08 -13.56 -21.69
N LEU A 63 -26.96 -13.31 -21.01
CA LEU A 63 -26.76 -12.19 -20.10
C LEU A 63 -25.85 -11.18 -20.79
N LYS A 64 -26.35 -9.96 -21.04
CA LYS A 64 -25.63 -8.90 -21.73
C LYS A 64 -25.46 -7.69 -20.82
N ILE A 65 -24.32 -7.01 -20.93
CA ILE A 65 -24.09 -5.69 -20.33
C ILE A 65 -24.11 -4.64 -21.43
N GLN A 66 -24.79 -3.53 -21.15
CA GLN A 66 -24.66 -2.26 -21.86
C GLN A 66 -24.06 -1.25 -20.87
N ASN A 67 -22.79 -0.89 -21.09
CA ASN A 67 -22.00 -0.02 -20.23
C ASN A 67 -21.90 1.39 -20.83
N GLU A 68 -22.61 2.34 -20.23
CA GLU A 68 -22.69 3.74 -20.67
C GLU A 68 -21.76 4.66 -19.88
N THR A 69 -20.94 4.09 -18.99
CA THR A 69 -20.09 4.85 -18.07
C THR A 69 -18.79 5.33 -18.71
N GLY A 70 -18.29 4.61 -19.72
CA GLY A 70 -16.96 4.80 -20.31
C GLY A 70 -15.80 4.19 -19.51
N PHE A 71 -16.08 3.53 -18.39
CA PHE A 71 -15.07 2.84 -17.58
C PHE A 71 -15.06 1.32 -17.85
N PRO A 72 -13.90 0.64 -17.76
CA PRO A 72 -13.82 -0.80 -17.93
C PRO A 72 -14.63 -1.58 -16.88
N ILE A 73 -15.13 -2.75 -17.28
CA ILE A 73 -15.71 -3.75 -16.38
C ILE A 73 -14.71 -4.88 -16.18
N GLN A 74 -14.47 -5.28 -14.93
CA GLN A 74 -13.60 -6.43 -14.61
C GLN A 74 -14.38 -7.51 -13.87
N MET A 75 -14.27 -8.77 -14.29
CA MET A 75 -14.88 -9.90 -13.59
C MET A 75 -14.16 -10.20 -12.28
N ILE A 76 -14.89 -10.35 -11.17
CA ILE A 76 -14.30 -10.60 -9.84
C ILE A 76 -14.73 -11.94 -9.26
N GLY A 77 -13.81 -12.60 -8.56
CA GLY A 77 -14.09 -13.83 -7.83
C GLY A 77 -14.74 -13.54 -6.49
N TRP A 78 -15.83 -14.25 -6.19
CA TRP A 78 -16.57 -14.13 -4.94
C TRP A 78 -16.53 -15.43 -4.13
N PRO A 79 -16.37 -15.36 -2.80
CA PRO A 79 -16.44 -16.54 -1.94
C PRO A 79 -17.81 -17.18 -1.99
N SER A 80 -17.81 -18.41 -2.45
CA SER A 80 -18.97 -19.27 -2.49
C SER A 80 -18.65 -20.53 -1.69
N GLN A 81 -19.59 -20.92 -0.84
CA GLN A 81 -19.61 -22.23 -0.22
C GLN A 81 -20.65 -23.08 -0.94
N GLY A 82 -20.29 -24.31 -1.30
CA GLY A 82 -21.22 -25.29 -1.86
C GLY A 82 -22.22 -25.78 -0.80
N SER A 83 -21.73 -25.99 0.41
CA SER A 83 -22.47 -26.42 1.60
C SER A 83 -22.03 -25.64 2.85
N LYS A 84 -22.78 -25.73 3.95
CA LYS A 84 -22.42 -25.07 5.23
C LYS A 84 -21.09 -25.56 5.83
N ASP A 85 -20.64 -26.74 5.42
CA ASP A 85 -19.46 -27.41 5.95
C ASP A 85 -18.27 -27.34 4.97
N ASP A 86 -18.45 -26.74 3.80
CA ASP A 86 -17.39 -26.59 2.79
C ASP A 86 -16.49 -25.39 3.12
N ASP A 87 -15.22 -25.47 2.76
CA ASP A 87 -14.36 -24.29 2.69
C ASP A 87 -14.88 -23.32 1.60
N PHE A 88 -14.63 -22.03 1.81
CA PHE A 88 -14.98 -21.02 0.81
C PHE A 88 -14.08 -21.13 -0.43
N ALA A 89 -14.67 -21.22 -1.62
CA ALA A 89 -13.97 -21.15 -2.90
C ALA A 89 -14.38 -19.89 -3.68
N LEU A 90 -13.44 -19.28 -4.40
CA LEU A 90 -13.76 -18.13 -5.26
C LEU A 90 -14.42 -18.57 -6.56
N SER A 91 -15.49 -17.89 -6.92
CA SER A 91 -16.20 -18.08 -8.18
C SER A 91 -16.72 -16.75 -8.69
N THR A 92 -16.64 -16.50 -10.00
CA THR A 92 -17.23 -15.30 -10.63
C THR A 92 -18.75 -15.30 -10.63
N TYR A 93 -19.36 -16.43 -10.25
CA TYR A 93 -20.80 -16.57 -10.14
C TYR A 93 -21.22 -17.52 -9.02
N ARG A 94 -22.45 -17.37 -8.54
CA ARG A 94 -23.10 -18.28 -7.59
C ARG A 94 -24.44 -18.73 -8.15
N GLY A 95 -24.78 -20.01 -8.01
CA GLY A 95 -26.09 -20.55 -8.40
C GLY A 95 -25.99 -21.80 -9.25
N ALA A 96 -26.83 -21.90 -10.28
CA ALA A 96 -26.86 -23.06 -11.17
C ALA A 96 -25.51 -23.21 -11.91
N LYS A 97 -24.78 -24.30 -11.65
CA LYS A 97 -23.49 -24.59 -12.28
C LYS A 97 -23.64 -25.25 -13.67
N ALA A 98 -24.60 -26.17 -13.81
CA ALA A 98 -24.77 -26.93 -15.03
C ALA A 98 -25.23 -26.04 -16.21
N HIS A 99 -24.43 -26.00 -17.27
CA HIS A 99 -24.64 -25.20 -18.48
C HIS A 99 -24.70 -23.68 -18.22
N THR A 100 -24.01 -23.21 -17.18
CA THR A 100 -23.77 -21.79 -16.95
C THR A 100 -22.34 -21.48 -17.36
N PHE A 101 -22.17 -20.47 -18.21
CA PHE A 101 -20.88 -19.93 -18.57
C PHE A 101 -20.83 -18.46 -18.18
N VAL A 102 -19.81 -18.11 -17.41
CA VAL A 102 -19.48 -16.75 -16.98
C VAL A 102 -17.96 -16.62 -17.14
N PRO A 103 -17.45 -15.50 -17.69
CA PRO A 103 -16.03 -15.33 -17.84
C PRO A 103 -15.30 -15.45 -16.50
N VAL A 104 -14.05 -15.89 -16.57
CA VAL A 104 -13.20 -16.12 -15.39
C VAL A 104 -12.81 -14.80 -14.74
N SER A 105 -12.45 -14.86 -13.45
CA SER A 105 -12.04 -13.66 -12.71
C SER A 105 -10.79 -13.07 -13.34
N GLY A 106 -10.72 -11.74 -13.42
CA GLY A 106 -9.65 -11.02 -14.09
C GLY A 106 -9.96 -10.61 -15.52
N THR A 107 -11.00 -11.19 -16.16
CA THR A 107 -11.42 -10.78 -17.52
C THR A 107 -11.86 -9.32 -17.52
N ILE A 108 -11.31 -8.50 -18.44
CA ILE A 108 -11.61 -7.07 -18.57
C ILE A 108 -12.36 -6.81 -19.88
N PHE A 109 -13.45 -6.06 -19.79
CA PHE A 109 -14.25 -5.57 -20.90
C PHE A 109 -14.12 -4.05 -21.01
N THR A 110 -13.70 -3.57 -22.16
CA THR A 110 -13.65 -2.13 -22.50
C THR A 110 -14.76 -1.71 -23.44
N ASP A 111 -15.42 -2.66 -24.10
CA ASP A 111 -16.49 -2.38 -25.04
C ASP A 111 -17.77 -1.95 -24.31
N PRO A 112 -18.55 -1.03 -24.90
CA PRO A 112 -19.80 -0.56 -24.32
C PRO A 112 -20.88 -1.65 -24.31
N ASP A 113 -20.76 -2.70 -25.12
CA ASP A 113 -21.73 -3.78 -25.22
C ASP A 113 -21.00 -5.12 -25.26
N PHE A 114 -21.28 -6.01 -24.30
CA PHE A 114 -20.64 -7.33 -24.27
C PHE A 114 -21.52 -8.39 -23.60
N GLN A 115 -21.25 -9.67 -23.89
CA GLN A 115 -21.91 -10.79 -23.23
C GLN A 115 -21.26 -11.08 -21.88
N LEU A 116 -22.01 -10.88 -20.79
CA LEU A 116 -21.59 -11.15 -19.42
C LEU A 116 -21.59 -12.65 -19.10
N GLY A 117 -22.40 -13.43 -19.82
CA GLY A 117 -22.48 -14.86 -19.66
C GLY A 117 -23.72 -15.47 -20.29
N GLN A 118 -23.95 -16.73 -19.99
CA GLN A 118 -25.15 -17.47 -20.37
C GLN A 118 -25.49 -18.51 -19.32
N THR A 119 -26.78 -18.80 -19.20
CA THR A 119 -27.25 -19.88 -18.32
C THR A 119 -28.47 -20.56 -18.93
N ARG A 120 -28.84 -21.72 -18.40
CA ARG A 120 -29.92 -22.55 -18.92
C ARG A 120 -31.02 -22.72 -17.88
N GLY A 121 -32.27 -22.62 -18.33
CA GLY A 121 -33.46 -22.89 -17.51
C GLY A 121 -33.61 -24.36 -17.08
N PRO A 122 -34.51 -24.66 -16.13
CA PRO A 122 -34.76 -26.03 -15.67
C PRO A 122 -35.25 -26.96 -16.80
N ARG A 123 -34.98 -28.26 -16.65
CA ARG A 123 -35.47 -29.30 -17.59
C ARG A 123 -37.00 -29.46 -17.45
N ARG A 124 -37.66 -30.03 -18.46
CA ARG A 124 -39.14 -30.16 -18.54
C ARG A 124 -39.81 -30.78 -17.29
N PHE A 125 -39.11 -31.69 -16.61
CA PHE A 125 -39.58 -32.36 -15.39
C PHE A 125 -38.94 -31.81 -14.09
N ASP A 126 -38.04 -30.84 -14.19
CA ASP A 126 -37.41 -30.19 -13.06
C ASP A 126 -38.26 -28.99 -12.63
N LEU A 127 -38.93 -29.12 -11.48
CA LEU A 127 -39.79 -28.08 -10.91
C LEU A 127 -38.99 -27.01 -10.14
N ARG A 128 -37.65 -27.11 -10.08
CA ARG A 128 -36.81 -26.20 -9.31
C ARG A 128 -36.42 -25.00 -10.16
N ASP A 129 -36.65 -23.81 -9.64
CA ASP A 129 -36.13 -22.58 -10.24
C ASP A 129 -34.60 -22.62 -10.31
N ARG A 130 -34.06 -22.12 -11.42
CA ARG A 130 -32.63 -21.87 -11.57
C ARG A 130 -32.33 -20.40 -11.36
N TRP A 131 -31.16 -20.11 -10.82
CA TRP A 131 -30.73 -18.74 -10.61
C TRP A 131 -29.22 -18.64 -10.74
N VAL A 132 -28.75 -17.46 -11.13
CA VAL A 132 -27.33 -17.13 -11.24
C VAL A 132 -27.13 -15.71 -10.74
N TRP A 133 -26.15 -15.52 -9.87
CA TRP A 133 -25.52 -14.24 -9.57
C TRP A 133 -24.18 -14.19 -10.29
N VAL A 134 -23.87 -13.07 -10.94
CA VAL A 134 -22.58 -12.79 -11.57
C VAL A 134 -21.96 -11.57 -10.92
N TYR A 135 -20.68 -11.62 -10.59
CA TYR A 135 -19.96 -10.59 -9.84
C TYR A 135 -18.90 -9.90 -10.70
N PHE A 136 -18.88 -8.57 -10.69
CA PHE A 136 -17.95 -7.76 -11.49
C PHE A 136 -17.76 -6.35 -10.90
N ASP A 137 -16.66 -5.71 -11.24
CA ASP A 137 -16.32 -4.35 -10.83
C ASP A 137 -16.43 -3.39 -11.99
N LEU A 138 -16.93 -2.17 -11.71
CA LEU A 138 -16.70 -1.00 -12.54
C LEU A 138 -15.40 -0.32 -12.09
N VAL A 139 -14.39 -0.29 -12.97
CA VAL A 139 -13.03 0.19 -12.65
C VAL A 139 -12.90 1.66 -13.03
N THR A 140 -13.13 2.55 -12.05
CA THR A 140 -12.98 4.00 -12.26
C THR A 140 -11.55 4.47 -12.04
N THR A 141 -11.26 5.74 -12.32
CA THR A 141 -9.95 6.35 -12.05
C THR A 141 -9.60 6.43 -10.56
N GLU A 142 -10.60 6.47 -9.67
CA GLU A 142 -10.38 6.63 -8.23
C GLU A 142 -10.61 5.36 -7.41
N ARG A 143 -11.51 4.48 -7.87
CA ARG A 143 -11.97 3.32 -7.11
C ARG A 143 -12.70 2.28 -7.96
N ASN A 144 -12.86 1.10 -7.41
CA ASN A 144 -13.73 0.07 -7.93
C ASN A 144 -15.11 0.15 -7.27
N VAL A 145 -16.16 -0.02 -8.07
CA VAL A 145 -17.54 -0.19 -7.61
C VAL A 145 -17.94 -1.64 -7.81
N HIS A 146 -18.31 -2.34 -6.72
CA HIS A 146 -18.60 -3.77 -6.76
C HIS A 146 -20.06 -4.03 -7.11
N LEU A 147 -20.30 -4.61 -8.28
CA LEU A 147 -21.63 -4.85 -8.84
C LEU A 147 -21.95 -6.34 -8.92
N GLN A 148 -23.25 -6.63 -8.89
CA GLN A 148 -23.76 -7.96 -9.14
C GLN A 148 -24.98 -7.93 -10.06
N ALA A 149 -25.03 -8.90 -10.97
CA ALA A 149 -26.17 -9.16 -11.83
C ALA A 149 -26.86 -10.46 -11.41
N PHE A 150 -28.18 -10.42 -11.27
CA PHE A 150 -29.01 -11.57 -10.94
C PHE A 150 -29.91 -11.95 -12.10
N VAL A 151 -30.10 -13.25 -12.28
CA VAL A 151 -31.19 -13.80 -13.08
C VAL A 151 -31.80 -15.00 -12.37
N LYS A 152 -33.13 -15.10 -12.40
CA LYS A 152 -33.91 -16.27 -11.98
C LYS A 152 -34.78 -16.75 -13.13
N LEU A 153 -34.74 -18.05 -13.36
CA LEU A 153 -35.38 -18.76 -14.46
C LEU A 153 -36.34 -19.83 -13.95
N ASP A 154 -37.53 -19.88 -14.54
CA ASP A 154 -38.46 -20.99 -14.43
C ASP A 154 -38.57 -21.72 -15.79
N ARG A 155 -39.52 -22.66 -15.92
CA ARG A 155 -39.80 -23.36 -17.18
C ARG A 155 -40.24 -22.46 -18.34
N ASN A 156 -40.70 -21.24 -18.06
CA ASN A 156 -41.20 -20.29 -19.04
C ASN A 156 -40.14 -19.25 -19.45
N GLY A 157 -39.03 -19.13 -18.72
CA GLY A 157 -37.92 -18.23 -19.01
C GLY A 157 -37.58 -17.36 -17.80
N VAL A 158 -37.13 -16.13 -18.06
CA VAL A 158 -36.79 -15.16 -17.01
C VAL A 158 -38.03 -14.78 -16.20
N VAL A 159 -37.96 -14.96 -14.87
CA VAL A 159 -39.00 -14.57 -13.90
C VAL A 159 -38.57 -13.42 -13.01
N ALA A 160 -37.26 -13.26 -12.80
CA ALA A 160 -36.70 -12.08 -12.15
C ALA A 160 -35.29 -11.81 -12.68
N ALA A 161 -34.94 -10.53 -12.77
CA ALA A 161 -33.59 -10.09 -13.05
C ALA A 161 -33.33 -8.77 -12.30
N ARG A 162 -32.11 -8.61 -11.80
CA ARG A 162 -31.69 -7.44 -11.00
C ARG A 162 -30.26 -7.07 -11.34
N LEU A 163 -29.99 -5.77 -11.30
CA LEU A 163 -28.65 -5.20 -11.33
C LEU A 163 -28.56 -4.28 -10.11
N GLY A 164 -27.50 -4.43 -9.36
CA GLY A 164 -27.26 -3.52 -8.27
C GLY A 164 -25.92 -3.75 -7.62
N ARG A 165 -25.74 -3.10 -6.47
CA ARG A 165 -24.53 -3.29 -5.67
C ARG A 165 -24.50 -4.70 -5.10
N THR A 166 -23.29 -5.17 -4.90
CA THR A 166 -23.04 -6.45 -4.26
C THR A 166 -23.64 -6.46 -2.85
N ASP A 167 -24.46 -7.48 -2.54
CA ASP A 167 -25.18 -7.61 -1.28
C ASP A 167 -25.18 -9.06 -0.81
N LEU A 168 -24.82 -9.26 0.46
CA LEU A 168 -24.60 -10.54 1.10
C LEU A 168 -25.87 -11.15 1.68
N ASP A 169 -26.81 -10.31 2.08
CA ASP A 169 -28.10 -10.74 2.60
C ASP A 169 -29.06 -11.10 1.45
N SER A 170 -28.61 -10.91 0.21
CA SER A 170 -29.32 -11.34 -0.98
C SER A 170 -29.45 -12.86 -1.02
N THR A 171 -30.69 -13.33 -1.15
CA THR A 171 -30.99 -14.75 -1.29
C THR A 171 -31.71 -15.00 -2.61
N LYS A 172 -31.74 -16.26 -3.07
CA LYS A 172 -32.53 -16.63 -4.26
C LYS A 172 -34.03 -16.30 -4.14
N ASP A 173 -34.53 -16.20 -2.90
CA ASP A 173 -35.94 -15.97 -2.57
C ASP A 173 -36.22 -14.49 -2.26
N ASN A 174 -35.18 -13.74 -1.88
CA ASN A 174 -35.19 -12.28 -1.75
C ASN A 174 -33.92 -11.70 -2.39
N PRO A 175 -33.89 -11.58 -3.74
CA PRO A 175 -32.74 -11.06 -4.46
C PRO A 175 -32.73 -9.53 -4.37
N THR A 176 -32.44 -9.01 -3.19
CA THR A 176 -32.15 -7.59 -3.00
C THR A 176 -30.67 -7.39 -3.31
N SER A 177 -30.34 -6.65 -4.36
CA SER A 177 -29.09 -5.91 -4.32
C SER A 177 -29.23 -4.82 -3.28
N SER A 178 -28.13 -4.41 -2.66
CA SER A 178 -28.13 -3.31 -1.71
C SER A 178 -28.35 -2.05 -2.55
N GLY A 179 -29.59 -1.68 -2.86
CA GLY A 179 -29.91 -0.62 -3.83
C GLY A 179 -29.75 -1.04 -5.31
N ASP A 180 -30.56 -0.41 -6.15
CA ASP A 180 -30.52 -0.57 -7.60
C ASP A 180 -29.35 0.24 -8.18
N ALA A 181 -28.62 -0.34 -9.14
CA ALA A 181 -27.54 0.34 -9.86
C ALA A 181 -27.82 0.19 -11.36
N GLY A 182 -28.26 1.26 -12.03
CA GLY A 182 -28.68 1.19 -13.43
C GLY A 182 -30.05 0.53 -13.63
N SER A 183 -30.23 -0.16 -14.76
CA SER A 183 -31.52 -0.76 -15.13
C SER A 183 -31.38 -2.14 -15.76
N VAL A 184 -32.51 -2.88 -15.82
CA VAL A 184 -32.56 -4.22 -16.39
C VAL A 184 -33.68 -4.33 -17.40
N VAL A 185 -33.36 -4.76 -18.61
CA VAL A 185 -34.31 -5.00 -19.70
C VAL A 185 -34.34 -6.50 -20.00
N VAL A 186 -35.51 -7.10 -19.88
CA VAL A 186 -35.75 -8.48 -20.31
C VAL A 186 -36.48 -8.44 -21.64
N ASP A 187 -35.96 -9.16 -22.63
CA ASP A 187 -36.59 -9.21 -23.94
C ASP A 187 -37.99 -9.87 -23.88
N PRO A 188 -38.89 -9.57 -24.84
CA PRO A 188 -40.21 -10.21 -24.89
C PRO A 188 -40.15 -11.73 -24.98
N GLY A 189 -39.07 -12.27 -25.57
CA GLY A 189 -38.82 -13.70 -25.69
C GLY A 189 -38.36 -14.39 -24.40
N LYS A 190 -38.03 -13.61 -23.36
CA LYS A 190 -37.44 -14.05 -22.09
C LYS A 190 -36.16 -14.90 -22.27
N ARG A 191 -35.37 -14.58 -23.28
CA ARG A 191 -34.12 -15.26 -23.67
C ARG A 191 -32.89 -14.34 -23.61
N LEU A 192 -33.10 -13.04 -23.47
CA LEU A 192 -32.05 -12.05 -23.31
C LEU A 192 -32.35 -11.16 -22.12
N VAL A 193 -31.37 -11.02 -21.24
CA VAL A 193 -31.37 -10.03 -20.17
C VAL A 193 -30.24 -9.05 -20.45
N THR A 194 -30.60 -7.78 -20.64
CA THR A 194 -29.64 -6.68 -20.77
C THR A 194 -29.59 -5.89 -19.48
N TYR A 195 -28.42 -5.84 -18.88
CA TYR A 195 -28.08 -5.06 -17.71
C TYR A 195 -27.45 -3.74 -18.17
N VAL A 196 -28.13 -2.61 -17.95
CA VAL A 196 -27.65 -1.28 -18.38
C VAL A 196 -26.98 -0.61 -17.18
N ILE A 197 -25.68 -0.36 -17.29
CA ILE A 197 -24.88 0.37 -16.30
C ILE A 197 -24.74 1.81 -16.80
N ASP A 198 -25.53 2.71 -16.22
CA ASP A 198 -25.47 4.13 -16.56
C ASP A 198 -24.51 4.92 -15.65
N LYS A 199 -24.29 6.19 -15.98
CA LYS A 199 -23.34 7.07 -15.27
C LYS A 199 -23.69 7.32 -13.80
N SER A 200 -24.93 7.07 -13.35
CA SER A 200 -25.29 7.21 -11.94
C SER A 200 -24.54 6.24 -11.04
N VAL A 201 -24.02 5.15 -11.61
CA VAL A 201 -23.29 4.08 -10.89
C VAL A 201 -21.87 4.48 -10.52
N VAL A 202 -21.25 5.44 -11.22
CA VAL A 202 -19.83 5.82 -11.03
C VAL A 202 -19.56 6.35 -9.61
N ASP A 203 -20.53 7.08 -9.06
CA ASP A 203 -20.35 7.80 -7.79
C ASP A 203 -20.88 7.03 -6.56
N ILE A 204 -21.46 5.84 -6.74
CA ILE A 204 -22.01 5.08 -5.63
C ILE A 204 -20.92 4.51 -4.73
N GLU A 205 -21.20 4.47 -3.43
CA GLU A 205 -20.34 3.78 -2.45
C GLU A 205 -20.85 2.36 -2.22
N ASN A 206 -19.91 1.43 -1.98
CA ASN A 206 -20.26 0.08 -1.54
C ASN A 206 -20.86 0.18 -0.14
N ILE A 207 -22.12 -0.23 0.05
CA ILE A 207 -22.76 -0.27 1.37
C ILE A 207 -22.78 -1.71 1.85
N VAL A 208 -22.25 -1.93 3.05
CA VAL A 208 -22.34 -3.20 3.77
C VAL A 208 -23.24 -2.98 4.99
N ASP A 209 -24.42 -3.58 4.99
CA ASP A 209 -25.33 -3.56 6.13
C ASP A 209 -25.11 -4.78 7.02
N ASP A 210 -24.60 -4.56 8.24
CA ASP A 210 -24.37 -5.61 9.24
C ASP A 210 -25.52 -5.71 10.26
N SER A 211 -26.70 -5.15 9.96
CA SER A 211 -27.83 -5.16 10.89
C SER A 211 -28.56 -6.52 10.93
N THR A 212 -28.43 -7.24 12.06
CA THR A 212 -29.22 -8.48 12.28
C THR A 212 -30.71 -8.23 12.51
N LYS A 213 -31.15 -6.96 12.64
CA LYS A 213 -32.54 -6.56 12.87
C LYS A 213 -32.86 -5.32 12.04
N ARG A 214 -33.78 -5.46 11.08
CA ARG A 214 -34.34 -4.35 10.30
C ARG A 214 -34.95 -3.29 11.23
N GLY A 215 -34.54 -2.03 11.11
CA GLY A 215 -35.30 -0.90 11.71
C GLY A 215 -34.51 0.17 12.48
N ILE A 216 -33.19 0.10 12.62
CA ILE A 216 -32.38 1.20 13.17
C ILE A 216 -31.29 1.59 12.18
N ASP A 217 -31.52 2.67 11.44
CA ASP A 217 -30.54 3.28 10.54
C ASP A 217 -29.59 4.18 11.34
N VAL A 218 -28.46 3.61 11.77
CA VAL A 218 -27.35 4.40 12.33
C VAL A 218 -26.36 4.67 11.20
N ARG A 219 -26.11 5.95 10.92
CA ARG A 219 -25.17 6.36 9.88
C ARG A 219 -23.81 5.70 10.10
N GLY A 220 -23.39 4.93 9.09
CA GLY A 220 -22.21 4.10 9.12
C GLY A 220 -20.86 4.82 9.03
N LYS A 221 -19.80 4.18 9.53
CA LYS A 221 -18.39 4.58 9.39
C LYS A 221 -17.91 4.18 7.99
N GLY A 222 -17.26 5.11 7.30
CA GLY A 222 -16.64 4.84 6.02
C GLY A 222 -15.28 4.17 6.21
N ILE A 223 -15.01 3.15 5.42
CA ILE A 223 -13.67 2.56 5.27
C ILE A 223 -13.28 2.58 3.80
N GLU A 224 -12.00 2.73 3.52
CA GLU A 224 -11.42 2.66 2.20
C GLU A 224 -10.27 1.67 2.23
N THR A 225 -10.25 0.77 1.25
CA THR A 225 -9.30 -0.34 1.20
C THR A 225 -8.43 -0.18 -0.04
N ASN A 226 -7.12 -0.31 0.12
CA ASN A 226 -6.17 -0.09 -0.97
C ASN A 226 -5.25 -1.32 -1.06
N THR A 227 -5.09 -1.91 -2.23
CA THR A 227 -4.21 -3.07 -2.40
C THR A 227 -3.30 -2.94 -3.60
N TRP A 228 -2.19 -3.68 -3.53
CA TRP A 228 -1.22 -3.83 -4.60
C TRP A 228 -0.68 -5.25 -4.57
N MET A 229 -0.64 -5.93 -5.72
CA MET A 229 -0.10 -7.28 -5.84
C MET A 229 0.71 -7.40 -7.13
N SER A 230 2.03 -7.33 -7.02
CA SER A 230 2.93 -7.63 -8.15
C SER A 230 3.57 -9.01 -8.04
N TYR A 231 3.42 -9.69 -6.91
CA TYR A 231 3.96 -11.02 -6.69
C TYR A 231 3.13 -12.11 -7.40
N HIS A 232 3.75 -12.84 -8.34
CA HIS A 232 3.07 -13.72 -9.30
C HIS A 232 2.33 -14.94 -8.74
N HIS A 233 2.48 -15.27 -7.46
CA HIS A 233 1.84 -16.44 -6.85
C HIS A 233 0.96 -16.09 -5.65
N GLY A 234 0.73 -14.80 -5.41
CA GLY A 234 -0.04 -14.30 -4.27
C GLY A 234 -1.48 -13.94 -4.62
N ARG A 235 -2.33 -13.88 -3.60
CA ARG A 235 -3.70 -13.34 -3.65
C ARG A 235 -3.95 -12.46 -2.44
N ILE A 236 -4.61 -11.31 -2.63
CA ILE A 236 -5.13 -10.48 -1.53
C ILE A 236 -6.65 -10.61 -1.48
N SER A 237 -7.15 -10.86 -0.28
CA SER A 237 -8.57 -10.93 0.02
C SER A 237 -8.88 -9.94 1.14
N VAL A 238 -9.83 -9.04 0.92
CA VAL A 238 -10.23 -8.02 1.89
C VAL A 238 -11.68 -8.26 2.31
N ILE A 239 -11.90 -8.35 3.61
CA ILE A 239 -13.22 -8.52 4.23
C ILE A 239 -13.63 -7.21 4.88
N VAL A 240 -14.87 -6.77 4.67
CA VAL A 240 -15.44 -5.57 5.30
C VAL A 240 -16.87 -5.88 5.77
N GLY A 241 -17.11 -5.97 7.07
CA GLY A 241 -18.37 -6.38 7.72
C GLY A 241 -18.43 -7.86 8.13
N ASN A 242 -19.61 -8.34 8.55
CA ASN A 242 -19.83 -9.70 9.09
C ASN A 242 -19.63 -10.80 8.03
N THR A 243 -19.80 -10.49 6.74
CA THR A 243 -19.69 -11.51 5.67
C THR A 243 -19.18 -10.99 4.31
N ALA A 244 -18.91 -9.68 4.13
CA ALA A 244 -18.48 -9.16 2.82
C ALA A 244 -17.03 -9.50 2.55
N ARG A 245 -16.78 -10.40 1.59
CA ARG A 245 -15.45 -10.79 1.18
C ARG A 245 -15.23 -10.34 -0.26
N TYR A 246 -14.41 -9.32 -0.45
CA TYR A 246 -14.00 -8.84 -1.76
C TYR A 246 -12.59 -9.38 -2.02
N HIS A 247 -12.36 -9.94 -3.21
CA HIS A 247 -11.06 -10.48 -3.60
C HIS A 247 -10.51 -9.64 -4.74
N GLU A 248 -9.36 -9.03 -4.51
CA GLU A 248 -8.64 -8.32 -5.54
C GLU A 248 -7.58 -9.28 -6.09
N MET A 249 -7.85 -9.80 -7.29
CA MET A 249 -6.88 -10.60 -8.03
C MET A 249 -6.17 -9.71 -9.04
N GLU A 250 -4.85 -9.74 -8.99
CA GLU A 250 -4.04 -9.63 -10.19
C GLU A 250 -3.64 -11.07 -10.57
N GLN A 251 -3.95 -11.49 -11.79
CA GLN A 251 -3.15 -12.52 -12.44
C GLN A 251 -2.57 -11.91 -13.72
N PRO A 252 -1.26 -12.06 -13.94
CA PRO A 252 -0.53 -11.35 -14.98
C PRO A 252 -0.99 -11.83 -16.37
N SER A 253 -1.24 -10.87 -17.25
CA SER A 253 -0.99 -11.11 -18.66
C SER A 253 0.54 -11.24 -18.86
N PRO A 254 1.04 -12.14 -19.71
CA PRO A 254 2.47 -12.22 -19.97
C PRO A 254 2.96 -10.91 -20.58
N GLY A 255 3.82 -10.21 -19.85
CA GLY A 255 4.80 -9.33 -20.47
C GLY A 255 4.76 -7.84 -20.16
N HIS A 256 3.79 -7.26 -19.46
CA HIS A 256 3.84 -5.82 -19.12
C HIS A 256 2.94 -5.44 -17.95
N ARG A 257 3.54 -5.14 -16.79
CA ARG A 257 3.42 -3.91 -15.98
C ARG A 257 3.71 -4.20 -14.51
N ILE A 258 4.38 -3.24 -13.86
CA ILE A 258 4.27 -2.99 -12.42
C ILE A 258 2.80 -3.14 -12.01
N GLY A 259 2.51 -3.72 -10.83
CA GLY A 259 1.14 -3.90 -10.34
C GLY A 259 0.29 -2.62 -10.43
N GLN A 260 -1.03 -2.76 -10.34
CA GLN A 260 -1.92 -1.59 -10.28
C GLN A 260 -2.49 -1.42 -8.88
N LEU A 261 -2.40 -0.21 -8.32
CA LEU A 261 -3.04 0.11 -7.06
C LEU A 261 -4.55 0.05 -7.25
N ARG A 262 -5.20 -0.82 -6.48
CA ARG A 262 -6.64 -1.00 -6.46
C ARG A 262 -7.19 -0.35 -5.20
N SER A 263 -8.33 0.33 -5.33
CA SER A 263 -8.99 1.00 -4.20
C SER A 263 -10.49 0.75 -4.25
N SER A 264 -11.12 0.59 -3.08
CA SER A 264 -12.58 0.57 -2.98
C SER A 264 -13.06 1.31 -1.73
N LYS A 265 -14.18 2.04 -1.87
CA LYS A 265 -14.79 2.85 -0.80
C LYS A 265 -16.04 2.17 -0.28
N HIS A 266 -16.06 1.86 1.00
CA HIS A 266 -17.14 1.16 1.69
C HIS A 266 -17.78 2.01 2.78
N ARG A 267 -19.05 1.75 3.06
CA ARG A 267 -19.78 2.31 4.20
C ARG A 267 -20.43 1.17 4.95
N ILE A 268 -20.04 0.99 6.20
CA ILE A 268 -20.54 -0.08 7.03
C ILE A 268 -21.67 0.48 7.90
N THR A 269 -22.90 -0.01 7.75
CA THR A 269 -24.09 0.44 8.52
C THR A 269 -24.46 -0.56 9.63
N GLY A 270 -25.41 -0.19 10.50
CA GLY A 270 -25.88 -1.06 11.60
C GLY A 270 -25.15 -0.89 12.93
N ILE A 271 -25.60 -1.65 13.95
CA ILE A 271 -25.26 -1.48 15.38
C ILE A 271 -24.28 -2.52 15.97
N ALA A 272 -23.95 -3.59 15.23
CA ALA A 272 -22.99 -4.61 15.68
C ALA A 272 -21.54 -4.22 15.32
N SER A 273 -20.55 -4.69 16.09
CA SER A 273 -19.11 -4.43 15.85
C SER A 273 -18.68 -4.90 14.47
N ARG A 274 -17.96 -4.05 13.74
CA ARG A 274 -17.70 -4.19 12.30
C ARG A 274 -16.36 -4.85 12.05
N TYR A 275 -16.33 -6.02 11.42
CA TYR A 275 -15.11 -6.77 11.15
C TYR A 275 -14.47 -6.33 9.84
N VAL A 276 -13.22 -5.92 9.82
CA VAL A 276 -12.45 -5.72 8.59
C VAL A 276 -11.27 -6.68 8.66
N GLY A 277 -11.10 -7.52 7.65
CA GLY A 277 -10.04 -8.51 7.59
C GLY A 277 -9.23 -8.36 6.32
N VAL A 278 -7.94 -8.67 6.36
CA VAL A 278 -7.14 -8.88 5.17
C VAL A 278 -6.46 -10.23 5.26
N PHE A 279 -6.53 -10.96 4.15
CA PHE A 279 -5.92 -12.27 3.99
C PHE A 279 -5.02 -12.20 2.78
N VAL A 280 -3.76 -12.54 2.97
CA VAL A 280 -2.84 -12.77 1.86
C VAL A 280 -2.64 -14.27 1.77
N GLU A 281 -2.74 -14.84 0.57
CA GLU A 281 -2.59 -16.28 0.33
C GLU A 281 -1.61 -16.53 -0.80
N HIS A 282 -0.99 -17.71 -0.81
CA HIS A 282 -0.20 -18.22 -1.93
C HIS A 282 -0.56 -19.64 -2.20
N LYS A 283 -0.82 -19.93 -3.48
CA LYS A 283 -1.27 -21.27 -3.88
C LYS A 283 -2.35 -21.82 -2.93
N ILE A 284 -3.26 -20.93 -2.49
CA ILE A 284 -4.42 -21.22 -1.63
C ILE A 284 -4.09 -21.38 -0.12
N GLU A 285 -2.83 -21.34 0.29
CA GLU A 285 -2.44 -21.35 1.71
C GLU A 285 -2.39 -19.92 2.30
N PRO A 286 -2.96 -19.68 3.50
CA PRO A 286 -2.93 -18.35 4.11
C PRO A 286 -1.53 -17.97 4.59
N TRP A 287 -1.00 -16.88 4.04
CA TRP A 287 0.29 -16.26 4.39
C TRP A 287 0.19 -15.23 5.50
N PHE A 288 -0.85 -14.42 5.44
CA PHE A 288 -1.09 -13.37 6.43
C PHE A 288 -2.59 -13.26 6.67
N GLN A 289 -2.95 -13.09 7.94
CA GLN A 289 -4.31 -12.72 8.34
C GLN A 289 -4.22 -11.56 9.32
N GLY A 290 -4.65 -10.38 8.89
CA GLY A 290 -4.88 -9.25 9.76
C GLY A 290 -6.37 -9.03 9.94
N HIS A 291 -6.81 -8.61 11.12
CA HIS A 291 -8.21 -8.22 11.28
C HIS A 291 -8.39 -7.14 12.32
N ILE A 292 -9.38 -6.29 12.09
CA ILE A 292 -9.72 -5.18 12.96
C ILE A 292 -11.23 -5.08 13.14
N ARG A 293 -11.65 -4.74 14.35
CA ARG A 293 -13.04 -4.49 14.71
C ARG A 293 -13.23 -3.01 14.92
N VAL A 294 -14.03 -2.38 14.07
CA VAL A 294 -14.35 -0.96 14.13
C VAL A 294 -15.68 -0.79 14.85
N HIS A 295 -15.70 -0.03 15.93
CA HIS A 295 -16.95 0.23 16.64
C HIS A 295 -17.85 1.16 15.80
N PRO A 296 -19.12 0.80 15.57
CA PRO A 296 -19.95 1.45 14.56
C PRO A 296 -20.25 2.93 14.82
N VAL A 297 -20.35 3.31 16.10
CA VAL A 297 -20.70 4.66 16.57
C VAL A 297 -19.46 5.47 16.94
N THR A 298 -18.61 4.95 17.83
CA THR A 298 -17.38 5.62 18.27
C THR A 298 -16.23 5.58 17.28
N GLY A 299 -16.28 4.73 16.24
CA GLY A 299 -15.18 4.56 15.29
C GLY A 299 -14.00 3.74 15.81
N ILE A 300 -13.83 3.60 17.14
CA ILE A 300 -12.67 2.95 17.76
C ILE A 300 -12.40 1.57 17.16
N ALA A 301 -11.19 1.40 16.64
CA ALA A 301 -10.74 0.18 16.00
C ALA A 301 -9.87 -0.68 16.94
N THR A 302 -10.13 -1.99 17.02
CA THR A 302 -9.37 -2.95 17.86
C THR A 302 -9.16 -4.26 17.12
N GLY A 303 -7.96 -4.82 17.08
CA GLY A 303 -7.78 -6.14 16.44
C GLY A 303 -6.33 -6.57 16.20
N VAL A 304 -6.16 -7.84 15.88
CA VAL A 304 -4.82 -8.44 15.73
C VAL A 304 -4.16 -7.93 14.45
N SER A 305 -2.87 -7.61 14.57
CA SER A 305 -2.01 -7.07 13.51
C SER A 305 -2.24 -5.61 13.12
N PHE A 306 -3.31 -4.95 13.58
CA PHE A 306 -3.62 -3.54 13.25
C PHE A 306 -3.88 -2.67 14.48
N ASN A 307 -3.31 -3.02 15.64
CA ASN A 307 -3.54 -2.27 16.87
C ASN A 307 -2.78 -0.94 16.88
N ARG A 308 -1.54 -0.94 16.35
CA ARG A 308 -0.66 0.24 16.36
C ARG A 308 0.05 0.41 15.03
N THR A 309 0.22 1.66 14.63
CA THR A 309 1.03 2.00 13.46
C THR A 309 2.47 1.48 13.60
N SER A 310 3.05 1.52 14.79
CA SER A 310 4.43 1.06 15.05
C SER A 310 4.58 -0.46 15.02
N GLU A 311 3.49 -1.21 14.98
CA GLU A 311 3.47 -2.69 14.96
C GLU A 311 3.12 -3.24 13.57
N THR A 312 2.83 -2.39 12.58
CA THR A 312 2.52 -2.79 11.19
C THR A 312 3.77 -2.81 10.30
N THR A 313 4.85 -3.42 10.79
CA THR A 313 6.12 -3.60 10.06
C THR A 313 5.96 -4.59 8.91
N ALA A 314 6.82 -4.48 7.89
CA ALA A 314 6.85 -5.42 6.77
C ALA A 314 7.08 -6.87 7.22
N ILE A 315 6.40 -7.80 6.55
CA ILE A 315 6.55 -9.25 6.73
C ILE A 315 7.32 -9.79 5.53
N PHE A 316 8.40 -10.54 5.78
CA PHE A 316 9.23 -11.15 4.76
C PHE A 316 9.03 -12.66 4.73
N ARG A 317 8.82 -13.21 3.53
CA ARG A 317 8.74 -14.65 3.25
C ARG A 317 9.95 -15.05 2.40
N GLU A 318 11.04 -15.42 3.04
CA GLU A 318 12.31 -15.74 2.35
C GLU A 318 12.18 -16.95 1.42
N GLU A 319 11.39 -17.95 1.79
CA GLU A 319 11.13 -19.16 0.99
C GLU A 319 10.46 -18.87 -0.36
N ASP A 320 9.65 -17.81 -0.40
CA ASP A 320 8.81 -17.45 -1.53
C ASP A 320 9.32 -16.23 -2.29
N ASP A 321 10.42 -15.63 -1.82
CA ASP A 321 10.94 -14.34 -2.24
C ASP A 321 9.84 -13.28 -2.32
N ALA A 322 9.07 -13.14 -1.24
CA ALA A 322 7.91 -12.26 -1.17
C ALA A 322 7.92 -11.38 0.09
N MET A 323 7.24 -10.24 -0.01
CA MET A 323 7.11 -9.28 1.07
C MET A 323 5.69 -8.72 1.14
N ILE A 324 5.22 -8.46 2.36
CA ILE A 324 3.93 -7.84 2.64
C ILE A 324 4.15 -6.57 3.45
N CYS A 325 3.75 -5.42 2.91
CA CYS A 325 3.70 -4.14 3.60
C CYS A 325 2.22 -3.77 3.83
N TYR A 326 1.86 -3.34 5.03
CA TYR A 326 0.46 -3.10 5.37
C TYR A 326 0.27 -2.05 6.45
N GLY A 327 -0.94 -1.52 6.57
CA GLY A 327 -1.27 -0.54 7.60
C GLY A 327 -2.76 -0.29 7.73
N PHE A 328 -3.13 0.30 8.86
CA PHE A 328 -4.49 0.71 9.15
C PHE A 328 -4.49 2.09 9.79
N HIS A 329 -5.40 2.95 9.35
CA HIS A 329 -5.69 4.22 9.98
C HIS A 329 -7.13 4.27 10.53
N ASP A 330 -7.24 4.51 11.82
CA ASP A 330 -8.50 4.77 12.51
C ASP A 330 -8.86 6.25 12.43
N ALA A 331 -9.69 6.61 11.45
CA ALA A 331 -10.11 7.99 11.26
C ALA A 331 -11.08 8.47 12.33
N GLY A 332 -11.00 9.75 12.70
CA GLY A 332 -12.05 10.44 13.47
C GLY A 332 -13.34 10.69 12.69
N GLU A 333 -14.30 11.41 13.30
CA GLU A 333 -15.55 11.82 12.64
C GLU A 333 -15.28 12.65 11.37
N GLY A 334 -16.06 12.42 10.31
CA GLY A 334 -15.92 13.11 9.02
C GLY A 334 -14.87 12.53 8.06
N ARG A 335 -13.90 11.74 8.54
CA ARG A 335 -12.89 11.04 7.72
C ARG A 335 -13.18 9.53 7.59
N ARG A 336 -12.72 8.93 6.49
CA ARG A 336 -12.77 7.48 6.23
C ARG A 336 -11.57 6.79 6.87
N SER A 337 -11.79 5.67 7.54
CA SER A 337 -10.68 4.81 7.97
C SER A 337 -10.00 4.24 6.73
N GLN A 338 -8.68 4.07 6.79
CA GLN A 338 -7.91 3.54 5.67
C GLN A 338 -7.36 2.17 6.07
N ILE A 339 -7.37 1.23 5.15
CA ILE A 339 -6.59 0.00 5.23
C ILE A 339 -5.83 -0.17 3.93
N TYR A 340 -4.56 -0.55 4.02
CA TYR A 340 -3.80 -0.88 2.83
C TYR A 340 -2.96 -2.14 3.05
N VAL A 341 -2.79 -2.92 1.98
CA VAL A 341 -1.93 -4.10 1.92
C VAL A 341 -1.28 -4.20 0.55
N TYR A 342 0.04 -4.14 0.52
CA TYR A 342 0.85 -4.25 -0.67
C TYR A 342 1.72 -5.50 -0.58
N VAL A 343 1.71 -6.31 -1.64
CA VAL A 343 2.47 -7.55 -1.74
C VAL A 343 3.34 -7.50 -2.98
N THR A 344 4.65 -7.60 -2.77
CA THR A 344 5.66 -7.50 -3.84
C THR A 344 6.65 -8.66 -3.72
N PRO A 345 7.42 -8.96 -4.78
CA PRO A 345 8.62 -9.77 -4.65
C PRO A 345 9.60 -9.17 -3.62
N GLY A 346 10.52 -9.99 -3.11
CA GLY A 346 11.65 -9.52 -2.33
C GLY A 346 12.54 -8.61 -3.17
N GLN A 347 13.01 -7.51 -2.57
CA GLN A 347 13.84 -6.52 -3.26
C GLN A 347 15.15 -6.27 -2.52
N SER A 348 15.54 -7.17 -1.62
CA SER A 348 16.75 -7.02 -0.82
C SER A 348 18.03 -7.00 -1.67
N ASN A 349 18.02 -7.60 -2.87
CA ASN A 349 19.18 -7.72 -3.76
C ASN A 349 18.92 -7.17 -5.17
N TRP A 350 17.99 -6.21 -5.33
CA TRP A 350 17.49 -5.84 -6.66
C TRP A 350 18.60 -5.38 -7.63
N LEU A 351 19.63 -4.65 -7.18
CA LEU A 351 20.72 -4.21 -8.05
C LEU A 351 21.64 -5.38 -8.40
N GLY A 352 21.91 -6.25 -7.43
CA GLY A 352 22.63 -7.49 -7.63
C GLY A 352 21.95 -8.43 -8.63
N ASP A 353 20.62 -8.49 -8.60
CA ASP A 353 19.81 -9.30 -9.52
C ASP A 353 19.85 -8.72 -10.94
N LEU A 354 19.75 -7.38 -11.08
CA LEU A 354 19.93 -6.70 -12.36
C LEU A 354 21.30 -6.99 -12.97
N ILE A 355 22.38 -6.83 -12.20
CA ILE A 355 23.75 -7.15 -12.65
C ILE A 355 23.85 -8.63 -13.05
N SER A 356 23.31 -9.55 -12.24
CA SER A 356 23.40 -10.99 -12.52
C SER A 356 22.59 -11.38 -13.77
N SER A 357 21.53 -10.64 -14.09
CA SER A 357 20.75 -10.84 -15.32
C SER A 357 21.44 -10.26 -16.56
N ASN A 358 22.23 -9.20 -16.39
CA ASN A 358 22.91 -8.51 -17.49
C ASN A 358 24.14 -7.71 -16.98
N ASP A 359 25.33 -8.22 -17.24
CA ASP A 359 26.58 -7.62 -16.75
C ASP A 359 26.82 -6.18 -17.25
N LYS A 360 26.13 -5.72 -18.31
CA LYS A 360 26.19 -4.32 -18.78
C LYS A 360 25.77 -3.30 -17.71
N TRP A 361 25.03 -3.73 -16.69
CA TRP A 361 24.74 -2.88 -15.53
C TRP A 361 26.01 -2.39 -14.82
N LEU A 362 27.13 -3.10 -14.92
CA LEU A 362 28.41 -2.66 -14.35
C LEU A 362 28.97 -1.42 -15.05
N ASP A 363 28.65 -1.20 -16.32
CA ASP A 363 29.10 -0.04 -17.10
C ASP A 363 28.20 1.18 -16.93
N VAL A 364 27.03 1.03 -16.30
CA VAL A 364 26.06 2.11 -16.10
C VAL A 364 26.58 3.06 -15.00
N PRO A 365 26.63 4.38 -15.25
CA PRO A 365 26.89 5.38 -14.21
C PRO A 365 25.83 5.28 -13.10
N PHE A 366 26.24 5.30 -11.83
CA PHE A 366 25.31 5.15 -10.70
C PHE A 366 24.23 6.24 -10.68
N SER A 367 24.53 7.44 -11.16
CA SER A 367 23.60 8.55 -11.32
C SER A 367 22.46 8.29 -12.32
N ARG A 368 22.55 7.24 -13.14
CA ARG A 368 21.43 6.81 -13.99
C ARG A 368 20.36 6.03 -13.23
N LEU A 369 20.62 5.58 -12.00
CA LEU A 369 19.61 4.90 -11.21
C LEU A 369 18.52 5.87 -10.70
N ALA A 370 17.36 5.29 -10.42
CA ALA A 370 16.35 5.85 -9.53
C ALA A 370 16.32 5.01 -8.26
N LEU A 371 16.34 5.66 -7.09
CA LEU A 371 16.35 4.98 -5.79
C LEU A 371 15.07 5.32 -5.02
N ALA A 372 14.44 4.29 -4.46
CA ALA A 372 13.44 4.49 -3.42
C ALA A 372 14.12 4.98 -2.13
N ALA A 373 13.51 5.98 -1.50
CA ALA A 373 14.07 6.68 -0.36
C ALA A 373 13.15 6.76 0.85
N ALA A 374 13.73 6.52 2.02
CA ALA A 374 13.05 6.72 3.30
C ALA A 374 13.16 8.18 3.75
N HIS A 375 12.01 8.86 3.82
CA HIS A 375 11.87 10.17 4.46
C HIS A 375 12.07 10.05 5.97
N ASP A 376 12.89 10.93 6.57
CA ASP A 376 13.13 10.91 8.01
C ASP A 376 13.44 9.50 8.52
N ALA A 377 14.43 8.85 7.90
CA ALA A 377 14.60 7.40 7.91
C ALA A 377 14.67 6.76 9.31
N GLY A 378 15.12 7.51 10.31
CA GLY A 378 15.27 7.05 11.70
C GLY A 378 14.04 7.27 12.57
N MET A 379 12.93 7.77 12.03
CA MET A 379 11.69 7.99 12.79
C MET A 379 10.79 6.76 12.74
N PHE A 380 11.29 5.66 13.30
CA PHE A 380 10.55 4.43 13.62
C PHE A 380 10.88 4.02 15.06
N GLY A 381 10.11 3.07 15.61
CA GLY A 381 10.38 2.50 16.94
C GLY A 381 10.06 3.45 18.09
N HIS A 382 9.49 2.93 19.18
CA HIS A 382 9.22 3.67 20.42
C HIS A 382 9.31 2.74 21.63
N PRO A 383 9.82 3.22 22.78
CA PRO A 383 9.41 4.46 23.45
C PRO A 383 10.26 5.72 23.17
N ILE A 384 9.73 6.89 23.55
CA ILE A 384 10.40 8.20 23.47
C ILE A 384 11.70 8.21 24.29
N ASN A 385 12.71 8.94 23.81
CA ASN A 385 13.93 9.24 24.57
C ASN A 385 13.61 9.83 25.96
N ALA A 386 14.25 9.28 27.00
CA ALA A 386 13.98 9.64 28.39
C ALA A 386 14.17 11.14 28.69
N GLY A 387 15.13 11.81 28.05
CA GLY A 387 15.37 13.25 28.24
C GLY A 387 14.30 14.14 27.63
N LEU A 388 13.71 13.75 26.49
CA LEU A 388 12.54 14.47 25.97
C LEU A 388 11.31 14.21 26.83
N LEU A 389 11.13 12.96 27.27
CA LEU A 389 10.01 12.59 28.14
C LEU A 389 10.03 13.36 29.47
N SER A 390 11.21 13.55 30.09
CA SER A 390 11.34 14.34 31.31
C SER A 390 10.91 15.79 31.10
N LEU A 391 11.38 16.44 30.03
CA LEU A 391 11.00 17.83 29.70
C LEU A 391 9.48 18.01 29.54
N ILE A 392 8.82 17.03 28.91
CA ILE A 392 7.36 17.02 28.73
C ILE A 392 6.65 16.83 30.07
N GLN A 393 7.05 15.82 30.85
CA GLN A 393 6.39 15.48 32.13
C GLN A 393 6.55 16.59 33.18
N GLU A 394 7.72 17.26 33.19
CA GLU A 394 8.02 18.37 34.09
C GLU A 394 7.37 19.69 33.63
N GLY A 395 6.83 19.75 32.41
CA GLY A 395 6.27 20.99 31.84
C GLY A 395 7.32 22.08 31.65
N GLN A 396 8.56 21.69 31.37
CA GLN A 396 9.69 22.60 31.17
C GLN A 396 10.04 22.81 29.70
N LEU A 397 9.42 22.07 28.78
CA LEU A 397 9.77 22.09 27.35
C LEU A 397 9.67 23.50 26.75
N GLY A 398 8.55 24.18 26.93
CA GLY A 398 8.29 25.54 26.45
C GLY A 398 9.20 26.57 27.12
N HIS A 399 9.50 26.40 28.41
CA HIS A 399 10.47 27.26 29.09
C HIS A 399 11.90 27.06 28.55
N ALA A 400 12.31 25.81 28.36
CA ALA A 400 13.60 25.46 27.78
C ALA A 400 13.73 26.01 26.34
N LEU A 401 12.66 25.98 25.55
CA LEU A 401 12.65 26.54 24.20
C LEU A 401 12.69 28.07 24.23
N ALA A 402 11.85 28.73 25.03
CA ALA A 402 11.85 30.19 25.14
C ALA A 402 13.17 30.76 25.69
N GLY A 403 13.83 30.02 26.59
CA GLY A 403 15.12 30.40 27.16
C GLY A 403 16.31 30.19 26.22
N ASN A 404 16.20 29.23 25.29
CA ASN A 404 17.33 28.77 24.47
C ASN A 404 17.15 28.97 22.97
N ILE A 405 16.00 29.43 22.48
CA ILE A 405 15.72 29.70 21.06
C ILE A 405 15.18 31.12 20.96
N GLU A 406 15.74 31.92 20.04
CA GLU A 406 15.12 33.21 19.74
C GLU A 406 13.73 32.95 19.16
N THR A 407 12.69 33.46 19.82
CA THR A 407 11.30 33.18 19.46
C THR A 407 11.01 33.45 17.96
N LYS A 408 11.71 34.37 17.31
CA LYS A 408 11.56 34.64 15.86
C LYS A 408 12.05 33.50 14.92
N LEU A 409 12.82 32.53 15.41
CA LEU A 409 13.39 31.42 14.61
C LEU A 409 12.62 30.09 14.73
N ALA A 410 11.72 29.95 15.69
CA ALA A 410 10.89 28.76 15.79
C ALA A 410 9.83 28.79 14.68
N SER A 411 9.90 27.84 13.74
CA SER A 411 8.89 27.70 12.69
C SER A 411 7.49 27.50 13.33
N PRO A 412 6.40 27.91 12.66
CA PRO A 412 5.04 27.68 13.16
C PRO A 412 4.79 26.21 13.53
N VAL A 413 5.32 25.27 12.75
CA VAL A 413 5.23 23.82 13.01
C VAL A 413 5.93 23.42 14.31
N VAL A 414 7.14 23.92 14.56
CA VAL A 414 7.87 23.63 15.81
C VAL A 414 7.10 24.15 17.02
N ARG A 415 6.53 25.36 16.93
CA ARG A 415 5.71 25.92 18.03
C ARG A 415 4.45 25.09 18.27
N THR A 416 3.72 24.73 17.21
CA THR A 416 2.54 23.88 17.31
C THR A 416 2.88 22.51 17.91
N LEU A 417 3.97 21.87 17.47
CA LEU A 417 4.45 20.61 18.03
C LEU A 417 4.76 20.73 19.53
N VAL A 418 5.37 21.83 19.95
CA VAL A 418 5.72 22.07 21.36
C VAL A 418 4.48 22.31 22.21
N ASP A 419 3.58 23.18 21.78
CA ASP A 419 2.30 23.45 22.45
C ASP A 419 1.50 22.15 22.62
N ILE A 420 1.51 21.32 21.57
CA ILE A 420 0.97 19.96 21.56
C ILE A 420 1.62 19.09 22.63
N LEU A 421 2.95 18.96 22.62
CA LEU A 421 3.66 18.08 23.55
C LEU A 421 3.48 18.51 25.01
N GLU A 422 3.45 19.81 25.30
CA GLU A 422 3.17 20.31 26.65
C GLU A 422 1.72 20.08 27.10
N SER A 423 0.77 20.16 26.18
CA SER A 423 -0.66 19.93 26.47
C SER A 423 -0.97 18.47 26.77
N ILE A 424 -0.10 17.53 26.38
CA ILE A 424 -0.36 16.08 26.44
C ILE A 424 0.52 15.43 27.49
N ARG A 425 0.19 15.68 28.75
CA ARG A 425 0.83 14.99 29.88
C ARG A 425 0.33 13.55 30.07
N LEU A 426 -0.78 13.19 29.43
CA LEU A 426 -1.49 11.94 29.70
C LEU A 426 -0.87 10.72 29.01
N SER A 427 -0.36 10.86 27.78
CA SER A 427 0.24 9.74 27.03
C SER A 427 1.23 10.21 25.94
N PRO A 428 2.39 10.79 26.32
CA PRO A 428 3.37 11.30 25.35
C PRO A 428 3.80 10.26 24.32
N ASN A 429 4.12 9.03 24.76
CA ASN A 429 4.58 7.94 23.88
C ASN A 429 3.59 7.65 22.75
N ARG A 430 2.31 7.60 23.09
CA ARG A 430 1.23 7.32 22.14
C ARG A 430 1.07 8.43 21.10
N VAL A 431 1.14 9.68 21.55
CA VAL A 431 0.99 10.81 20.62
C VAL A 431 2.19 10.92 19.70
N LEU A 432 3.42 10.84 20.23
CA LEU A 432 4.61 10.91 19.39
C LEU A 432 4.65 9.76 18.37
N ALA A 433 4.22 8.56 18.73
CA ALA A 433 4.05 7.44 17.80
C ALA A 433 3.13 7.73 16.62
N ASN A 434 2.12 8.60 16.80
CA ASN A 434 1.14 8.89 15.76
C ASN A 434 1.47 10.15 14.94
N ILE A 435 2.23 11.11 15.49
CA ILE A 435 2.48 12.39 14.84
C ILE A 435 3.91 12.59 14.34
N ALA A 436 4.89 11.85 14.87
CA ALA A 436 6.31 12.04 14.54
C ALA A 436 6.94 10.85 13.79
N MET A 437 6.27 9.69 13.78
CA MET A 437 6.79 8.49 13.15
C MET A 437 6.54 8.53 11.63
N THR A 438 7.60 8.66 10.84
CA THR A 438 7.55 8.69 9.36
C THR A 438 7.92 7.34 8.73
N GLN A 439 8.51 6.42 9.50
CA GLN A 439 8.83 5.05 9.08
C GLN A 439 8.25 4.04 10.07
N LYS A 440 7.77 2.89 9.60
CA LYS A 440 7.31 1.79 10.48
C LYS A 440 8.43 0.79 10.74
N ASP A 441 9.26 0.59 9.73
CA ASP A 441 10.24 -0.47 9.64
C ASP A 441 11.62 -0.03 10.14
N SER A 442 12.34 -0.95 10.76
CA SER A 442 13.73 -0.73 11.17
C SER A 442 14.65 -0.51 9.97
N PHE A 443 15.84 0.04 10.17
CA PHE A 443 16.82 0.20 9.08
C PHE A 443 17.11 -1.11 8.34
N ALA A 444 17.28 -2.20 9.08
CA ALA A 444 17.44 -3.53 8.50
C ALA A 444 16.24 -3.93 7.62
N ASN A 445 15.00 -3.66 8.06
CA ASN A 445 13.80 -3.93 7.28
C ASN A 445 13.67 -2.98 6.08
N GLN A 446 13.95 -1.69 6.22
CA GLN A 446 13.97 -0.73 5.11
C GLN A 446 14.95 -1.17 4.01
N LEU A 447 16.15 -1.66 4.39
CA LEU A 447 17.11 -2.23 3.45
C LEU A 447 16.61 -3.50 2.78
N ARG A 448 15.95 -4.40 3.53
CA ARG A 448 15.32 -5.63 2.99
C ARG A 448 14.13 -5.33 2.07
N ILE A 449 13.36 -4.27 2.36
CA ILE A 449 12.30 -3.72 1.48
C ILE A 449 12.89 -3.27 0.15
N GLY A 450 14.17 -2.86 0.12
CA GLY A 450 14.89 -2.45 -1.09
C GLY A 450 15.27 -0.96 -1.11
N VAL A 451 15.10 -0.24 0.00
CA VAL A 451 15.53 1.16 0.14
C VAL A 451 17.06 1.25 -0.03
N ARG A 452 17.49 2.20 -0.85
CA ARG A 452 18.92 2.49 -1.09
C ARG A 452 19.29 3.96 -0.95
N PHE A 453 18.34 4.81 -0.61
CA PHE A 453 18.58 6.20 -0.28
C PHE A 453 17.93 6.54 1.06
N PHE A 454 18.66 7.15 1.98
CA PHE A 454 18.16 7.50 3.30
C PHE A 454 18.30 9.00 3.55
N ASP A 455 17.18 9.67 3.85
CA ASP A 455 17.18 11.01 4.45
C ASP A 455 17.45 10.86 5.95
N PHE A 456 18.68 11.10 6.38
CA PHE A 456 19.10 10.92 7.77
C PHE A 456 19.57 12.24 8.39
N ARG A 457 19.10 12.56 9.60
CA ARG A 457 19.39 13.83 10.25
C ARG A 457 20.12 13.61 11.58
N PRO A 458 21.44 13.35 11.58
CA PRO A 458 22.19 13.02 12.79
C PRO A 458 22.35 14.27 13.67
N GLY A 459 21.92 14.19 14.92
CA GLY A 459 22.05 15.29 15.86
C GLY A 459 22.06 14.87 17.31
N PHE A 460 22.62 15.73 18.15
CA PHE A 460 22.51 15.62 19.60
C PHE A 460 21.09 15.94 20.06
N CYS A 461 20.59 15.17 21.03
CA CYS A 461 19.26 15.37 21.60
C CYS A 461 19.11 16.77 22.21
N PHE A 462 17.95 17.41 21.97
CA PHE A 462 17.65 18.75 22.48
C PHE A 462 17.85 18.85 24.00
N HIS A 463 17.38 17.86 24.76
CA HIS A 463 17.55 17.79 26.21
C HIS A 463 19.03 17.85 26.63
N ASP A 464 19.90 17.11 25.96
CA ASP A 464 21.31 17.04 26.37
C ASP A 464 22.02 18.36 26.11
N VAL A 465 21.77 18.97 24.95
CA VAL A 465 22.46 20.21 24.57
C VAL A 465 22.07 21.41 25.44
N ILE A 466 20.80 21.51 25.87
CA ILE A 466 20.36 22.57 26.80
C ILE A 466 20.92 22.38 28.22
N HIS A 467 21.32 21.15 28.56
CA HIS A 467 22.03 20.83 29.79
C HIS A 467 23.56 20.83 29.61
N THR A 468 24.05 21.43 28.52
CA THR A 468 25.49 21.53 28.20
C THR A 468 26.17 20.16 28.19
N LYS A 469 25.51 19.17 27.59
CA LYS A 469 26.04 17.83 27.35
C LYS A 469 25.94 17.48 25.86
N LYS A 470 26.91 16.72 25.38
CA LYS A 470 26.84 16.03 24.08
C LYS A 470 26.64 14.55 24.36
N GLY A 471 25.41 14.10 24.16
CA GLY A 471 25.04 12.68 24.26
C GLY A 471 25.43 11.90 23.00
N GLU A 472 24.75 10.78 22.77
CA GLU A 472 24.86 10.05 21.51
C GLU A 472 24.13 10.80 20.37
N LEU A 473 24.48 10.46 19.13
CA LEU A 473 23.80 10.99 17.94
C LEU A 473 22.59 10.13 17.58
N TYR A 474 21.46 10.80 17.42
CA TYR A 474 20.20 10.20 16.98
C TYR A 474 19.73 10.90 15.71
N HIS A 475 18.88 10.22 14.94
CA HIS A 475 18.05 10.90 13.97
C HIS A 475 17.19 11.96 14.67
N GLN A 476 17.12 13.18 14.16
CA GLN A 476 16.32 14.25 14.75
C GLN A 476 15.19 14.67 13.80
N HIS A 477 13.96 14.60 14.30
CA HIS A 477 12.80 15.25 13.70
C HIS A 477 12.42 16.44 14.60
N ALA A 478 12.94 17.61 14.27
CA ALA A 478 12.94 18.79 15.13
C ALA A 478 13.56 18.52 16.51
N ILE A 479 12.75 18.36 17.56
CA ILE A 479 13.20 18.03 18.93
C ILE A 479 12.98 16.58 19.30
N VAL A 480 12.33 15.81 18.43
CA VAL A 480 11.98 14.41 18.68
C VAL A 480 13.14 13.56 18.15
N PRO A 481 13.92 12.93 19.06
CA PRO A 481 14.93 11.97 18.63
C PRO A 481 14.24 10.67 18.20
N GLY A 482 14.66 10.16 17.05
CA GLY A 482 14.39 8.80 16.58
C GLY A 482 15.53 7.86 16.94
N GLU A 483 15.95 7.05 15.98
CA GLU A 483 16.92 5.98 16.17
C GLU A 483 18.39 6.44 16.07
N ALA A 484 19.28 5.67 16.72
CA ALA A 484 20.68 6.03 16.87
C ALA A 484 21.46 6.00 15.53
N TYR A 485 22.30 7.01 15.28
CA TYR A 485 23.12 7.08 14.07
C TYR A 485 24.11 5.92 13.96
N LYS A 486 24.67 5.47 15.09
CA LYS A 486 25.56 4.30 15.11
C LYS A 486 24.83 3.03 14.63
N GLN A 487 23.62 2.78 15.15
CA GLN A 487 22.83 1.61 14.78
C GLN A 487 22.47 1.64 13.29
N PHE A 488 22.09 2.80 12.76
CA PHE A 488 21.85 3.02 11.34
C PHE A 488 23.04 2.60 10.47
N LEU A 489 24.25 3.05 10.81
CA LEU A 489 25.47 2.69 10.08
C LEU A 489 25.79 1.20 10.22
N VAL A 490 25.66 0.61 11.41
CA VAL A 490 25.89 -0.83 11.64
C VAL A 490 24.98 -1.67 10.75
N ASP A 491 23.69 -1.32 10.66
CA ASP A 491 22.73 -2.05 9.84
C ASP A 491 23.06 -1.94 8.34
N ILE A 492 23.46 -0.77 7.85
CA ILE A 492 23.93 -0.59 6.47
C ILE A 492 25.17 -1.44 6.19
N LEU A 493 26.20 -1.37 7.05
CA LEU A 493 27.45 -2.11 6.84
C LEU A 493 27.23 -3.63 6.85
N ASN A 494 26.36 -4.11 7.74
CA ASN A 494 25.97 -5.52 7.80
C ASN A 494 25.17 -5.95 6.56
N PHE A 495 24.25 -5.11 6.09
CA PHE A 495 23.47 -5.38 4.89
C PHE A 495 24.34 -5.44 3.64
N LEU A 496 25.24 -4.46 3.45
CA LEU A 496 26.16 -4.42 2.33
C LEU A 496 27.15 -5.59 2.36
N ALA A 497 27.48 -6.13 3.53
CA ALA A 497 28.30 -7.34 3.62
C ALA A 497 27.60 -8.59 3.07
N THR A 498 26.29 -8.71 3.29
CA THR A 498 25.49 -9.86 2.80
C THR A 498 24.95 -9.66 1.39
N HIS A 499 24.93 -8.41 0.89
CA HIS A 499 24.48 -8.05 -0.45
C HIS A 499 25.62 -7.32 -1.20
N PRO A 500 26.63 -8.06 -1.71
CA PRO A 500 27.91 -7.48 -2.13
C PRO A 500 27.80 -6.53 -3.33
N LYS A 501 26.74 -6.65 -4.14
CA LYS A 501 26.48 -5.84 -5.33
C LYS A 501 25.60 -4.60 -5.07
N GLU A 502 25.08 -4.45 -3.85
CA GLU A 502 24.24 -3.31 -3.50
C GLU A 502 25.08 -2.09 -3.12
N ILE A 503 24.51 -0.91 -3.31
CA ILE A 503 25.10 0.39 -2.96
C ILE A 503 24.03 1.23 -2.26
N VAL A 504 24.38 1.80 -1.11
CA VAL A 504 23.49 2.64 -0.29
C VAL A 504 23.99 4.07 -0.31
N VAL A 505 23.06 4.99 -0.54
CA VAL A 505 23.26 6.44 -0.45
C VAL A 505 22.62 6.95 0.84
N VAL A 506 23.36 7.78 1.56
CA VAL A 506 22.86 8.47 2.75
C VAL A 506 23.00 9.95 2.54
N GLU A 507 21.91 10.65 2.70
CA GLU A 507 21.93 12.09 2.78
C GLU A 507 21.91 12.53 4.24
N LEU A 508 22.94 13.25 4.68
CA LEU A 508 22.96 13.84 6.02
C LEU A 508 22.41 15.26 5.95
N LYS A 509 21.49 15.63 6.85
CA LYS A 509 20.92 16.99 6.93
C LYS A 509 20.74 17.46 8.36
N ASP A 510 20.58 18.76 8.52
CA ASP A 510 20.20 19.43 9.78
C ASP A 510 18.88 20.23 9.65
N ASP A 511 18.08 19.93 8.62
CA ASP A 511 16.78 20.56 8.42
C ASP A 511 15.86 20.27 9.61
N GLY A 512 15.20 21.31 10.12
CA GLY A 512 14.37 21.23 11.32
C GLY A 512 15.12 21.35 12.65
N PHE A 513 16.47 21.37 12.67
CA PHE A 513 17.23 21.50 13.93
C PHE A 513 17.03 22.88 14.54
N LEU A 514 16.84 22.93 15.87
CA LEU A 514 16.52 24.17 16.56
C LEU A 514 17.75 24.97 16.99
N ILE A 515 18.84 24.29 17.35
CA ILE A 515 20.07 24.91 17.81
C ILE A 515 21.19 24.50 16.86
N LYS A 516 21.37 25.28 15.79
CA LYS A 516 22.38 25.00 14.76
C LYS A 516 23.80 25.44 15.11
N LYS A 517 23.96 26.17 16.22
CA LYS A 517 25.26 26.72 16.67
C LYS A 517 25.32 26.75 18.19
N ASP A 518 26.52 26.56 18.71
CA ASP A 518 26.85 26.75 20.13
C ASP A 518 26.43 28.16 20.59
N LYS A 519 25.87 28.24 21.80
CA LYS A 519 25.45 29.51 22.41
C LYS A 519 26.29 29.82 23.62
N TYR A 520 26.80 31.05 23.66
CA TYR A 520 27.63 31.56 24.73
C TYR A 520 26.94 32.70 25.46
N ARG A 521 27.08 32.74 26.78
CA ARG A 521 26.67 33.86 27.63
C ARG A 521 27.87 34.29 28.47
N ARG A 522 28.34 35.53 28.31
CA ARG A 522 29.54 36.05 28.98
C ARG A 522 30.75 35.11 28.81
N GLU A 523 31.01 34.72 27.55
CA GLU A 523 32.10 33.80 27.16
C GLU A 523 32.00 32.36 27.69
N GLN A 524 30.97 32.03 28.48
CA GLN A 524 30.71 30.66 28.90
C GLN A 524 29.71 30.00 27.95
N LEU A 525 30.04 28.78 27.51
CA LEU A 525 29.10 27.95 26.77
C LEU A 525 27.89 27.63 27.67
N VAL A 526 26.70 27.90 27.17
CA VAL A 526 25.44 27.62 27.90
C VAL A 526 24.56 26.59 27.20
N VAL A 527 24.74 26.40 25.88
CA VAL A 527 24.00 25.41 25.10
C VAL A 527 24.89 24.96 23.95
N TYR A 528 25.05 23.65 23.77
CA TYR A 528 25.74 23.09 22.59
C TYR A 528 24.85 23.18 21.34
N SER A 529 25.48 23.19 20.18
CA SER A 529 24.83 22.89 18.90
C SER A 529 24.25 21.47 18.93
N MET A 530 23.05 21.30 18.37
CA MET A 530 22.52 19.99 18.01
C MET A 530 23.27 19.38 16.81
N VAL A 531 23.83 20.24 15.98
CA VAL A 531 24.56 19.85 14.77
C VAL A 531 25.93 19.30 15.17
N PRO A 532 26.24 18.02 14.86
CA PRO A 532 27.56 17.45 15.12
C PRO A 532 28.61 18.07 14.21
N SER A 533 29.88 17.92 14.57
CA SER A 533 31.02 18.20 13.70
C SER A 533 31.35 17.03 12.77
N GLU A 534 32.13 17.30 11.72
CA GLU A 534 32.63 16.26 10.81
C GLU A 534 33.41 15.17 11.57
N GLU A 535 34.22 15.55 12.56
CA GLU A 535 34.99 14.62 13.37
C GLU A 535 34.09 13.73 14.24
N GLU A 536 32.99 14.27 14.77
CA GLU A 536 32.02 13.51 15.57
C GLU A 536 31.27 12.49 14.70
N LEU A 537 30.87 12.86 13.48
CA LEU A 537 30.25 11.95 12.52
C LEU A 537 31.22 10.83 12.11
N ALA A 538 32.46 11.19 11.77
CA ALA A 538 33.51 10.24 11.40
C ALA A 538 33.83 9.26 12.54
N ALA A 539 33.90 9.74 13.79
CA ALA A 539 34.13 8.88 14.95
C ALA A 539 33.02 7.83 15.13
N VAL A 540 31.76 8.19 14.91
CA VAL A 540 30.63 7.24 14.98
C VAL A 540 30.68 6.22 13.85
N LEU A 541 31.11 6.63 12.64
CA LEU A 541 31.33 5.69 11.53
C LEU A 541 32.41 4.66 11.86
N GLU A 542 33.54 5.07 12.44
CA GLU A 542 34.59 4.13 12.83
C GLU A 542 34.15 3.17 13.95
N GLN A 543 33.32 3.64 14.89
CA GLN A 543 32.69 2.76 15.87
C GLN A 543 31.76 1.74 15.21
N ALA A 544 30.90 2.19 14.29
CA ALA A 544 29.99 1.31 13.56
C ALA A 544 30.75 0.26 12.71
N ARG A 545 31.88 0.65 12.11
CA ARG A 545 32.78 -0.29 11.41
C ARG A 545 33.32 -1.36 12.36
N ALA A 546 33.82 -0.97 13.53
CA ALA A 546 34.31 -1.93 14.51
C ALA A 546 33.22 -2.92 14.95
N GLU A 547 31.96 -2.48 15.00
CA GLU A 547 30.78 -3.29 15.36
C GLU A 547 30.19 -4.10 14.20
N ALA A 548 30.61 -3.87 12.95
CA ALA A 548 30.15 -4.64 11.80
C ALA A 548 30.49 -6.13 11.97
N LYS A 549 29.57 -7.02 11.58
CA LYS A 549 29.62 -8.46 11.87
C LYS A 549 30.63 -9.24 11.02
N SER A 550 31.08 -8.69 9.90
CA SER A 550 31.99 -9.36 8.97
C SER A 550 33.06 -8.42 8.41
N ASP A 551 34.16 -9.00 7.92
CA ASP A 551 35.27 -8.24 7.32
C ASP A 551 34.81 -7.49 6.06
N LEU A 552 33.91 -8.07 5.26
CA LEU A 552 33.33 -7.40 4.10
C LEU A 552 32.59 -6.10 4.44
N GLY A 553 31.97 -6.04 5.62
CA GLY A 553 31.34 -4.82 6.12
C GLY A 553 32.36 -3.80 6.62
N ARG A 554 33.41 -4.27 7.31
CA ARG A 554 34.51 -3.43 7.83
C ARG A 554 35.32 -2.76 6.72
N GLU A 555 35.50 -3.45 5.60
CA GLU A 555 36.29 -3.02 4.45
C GLU A 555 35.58 -2.06 3.49
N ILE A 556 34.31 -1.69 3.73
CA ILE A 556 33.56 -0.78 2.87
C ILE A 556 34.24 0.59 2.83
N VAL A 557 34.58 1.12 1.66
CA VAL A 557 35.14 2.48 1.57
C VAL A 557 34.00 3.49 1.52
N LEU A 558 34.13 4.60 2.24
CA LEU A 558 33.15 5.69 2.20
C LEU A 558 33.30 6.45 0.88
N GLY A 559 32.21 6.53 0.11
CA GLY A 559 32.11 7.40 -1.07
C GLY A 559 31.50 8.76 -0.75
N GLY A 560 31.68 9.72 -1.64
CA GLY A 560 31.11 11.07 -1.54
C GLY A 560 30.31 11.48 -2.78
N PRO A 561 29.86 12.74 -2.88
CA PRO A 561 29.04 13.21 -4.00
C PRO A 561 29.65 12.97 -5.39
N ASN A 562 30.97 13.10 -5.53
CA ASN A 562 31.69 12.88 -6.80
C ASN A 562 31.63 11.42 -7.28
N ASP A 563 31.33 10.46 -6.40
CA ASP A 563 31.24 9.04 -6.74
C ASP A 563 29.91 8.69 -7.42
N LEU A 564 28.90 9.58 -7.39
CA LEU A 564 27.60 9.33 -8.02
C LEU A 564 27.69 9.16 -9.54
N ASP A 565 28.64 9.80 -10.21
CA ASP A 565 28.82 9.68 -11.67
C ASP A 565 29.77 8.54 -12.07
N ALA A 566 30.36 7.82 -11.11
CA ALA A 566 31.16 6.64 -11.39
C ALA A 566 30.28 5.48 -11.88
N THR A 567 30.85 4.56 -12.65
CA THR A 567 30.14 3.34 -13.04
C THR A 567 29.94 2.43 -11.85
N ILE A 568 28.84 1.68 -11.84
CA ILE A 568 28.51 0.73 -10.77
C ILE A 568 29.67 -0.25 -10.56
N GLY A 569 30.26 -0.80 -11.63
CA GLY A 569 31.39 -1.71 -11.54
C GLY A 569 32.62 -1.09 -10.85
N SER A 570 32.94 0.16 -11.16
CA SER A 570 34.04 0.89 -10.51
C SER A 570 33.79 1.10 -9.01
N LEU A 571 32.55 1.41 -8.62
CA LEU A 571 32.19 1.58 -7.20
C LEU A 571 32.33 0.26 -6.43
N LEU A 572 31.88 -0.86 -7.04
CA LEU A 572 32.00 -2.19 -6.45
C LEU A 572 33.47 -2.61 -6.30
N GLU A 573 34.30 -2.41 -7.31
CA GLU A 573 35.74 -2.74 -7.27
C GLU A 573 36.48 -1.95 -6.18
N GLN A 574 36.17 -0.65 -6.06
CA GLN A 574 36.75 0.23 -5.04
C GLN A 574 36.10 0.06 -3.66
N LYS A 575 35.15 -0.87 -3.52
CA LYS A 575 34.34 -1.10 -2.30
C LYS A 575 33.59 0.14 -1.81
N LYS A 576 33.35 1.13 -2.68
CA LYS A 576 32.60 2.37 -2.40
C LYS A 576 31.10 2.13 -2.49
N ARG A 577 30.58 1.44 -1.48
CA ARG A 577 29.19 0.94 -1.47
C ARG A 577 28.30 1.65 -0.44
N LEU A 578 28.89 2.52 0.38
CA LEU A 578 28.20 3.50 1.20
C LEU A 578 28.63 4.89 0.72
N ILE A 579 27.70 5.65 0.14
CA ILE A 579 27.94 7.00 -0.37
C ILE A 579 27.27 8.00 0.56
N MET A 580 28.02 8.95 1.12
CA MET A 580 27.47 10.01 1.96
C MET A 580 27.41 11.34 1.22
N ILE A 581 26.24 11.97 1.24
CA ILE A 581 25.95 13.28 0.68
C ILE A 581 25.60 14.21 1.87
N ASP A 582 26.61 14.88 2.42
CA ASP A 582 26.54 15.56 3.72
C ASP A 582 26.11 17.05 3.74
N ARG A 583 24.81 17.35 3.78
CA ARG A 583 24.28 18.74 3.82
C ARG A 583 24.61 19.57 5.02
N ILE A 584 25.19 18.98 6.04
CA ILE A 584 25.43 19.65 7.31
C ILE A 584 26.62 20.61 7.19
N HIS A 585 27.69 20.20 6.49
CA HIS A 585 28.96 20.92 6.46
C HIS A 585 29.34 21.50 5.09
N HIS A 586 28.45 21.41 4.10
CA HIS A 586 28.83 21.49 2.69
C HIS A 586 29.42 22.82 2.16
N ALA A 587 30.63 22.72 1.57
CA ALA A 587 31.03 23.52 0.42
C ALA A 587 30.84 22.78 -0.94
N ASP A 588 30.74 21.45 -0.95
CA ASP A 588 30.65 20.62 -2.17
C ASP A 588 29.54 19.53 -2.08
N SER A 589 28.30 19.96 -1.82
CA SER A 589 27.13 19.07 -1.82
C SER A 589 26.89 18.39 -3.14
N TRP A 590 26.15 17.28 -3.09
CA TRP A 590 25.36 16.90 -4.26
C TRP A 590 24.27 17.96 -4.52
N GLU A 591 24.40 18.62 -5.67
CA GLU A 591 23.40 19.54 -6.19
C GLU A 591 22.18 18.76 -6.72
N ARG A 592 20.98 19.23 -6.37
CA ARG A 592 19.73 18.61 -6.83
C ARG A 592 18.56 19.56 -6.72
N ASP A 593 17.52 19.28 -7.49
CA ASP A 593 16.18 19.84 -7.26
C ASP A 593 15.43 18.96 -6.24
N ASP A 594 14.49 19.55 -5.51
CA ASP A 594 13.67 18.88 -4.51
C ASP A 594 12.22 19.39 -4.67
N SER A 595 11.26 18.48 -4.82
CA SER A 595 9.86 18.86 -5.00
C SER A 595 9.23 19.44 -3.75
N TYR A 596 9.86 19.32 -2.58
CA TYR A 596 9.28 19.76 -1.32
C TYR A 596 9.02 21.26 -1.27
N ASP A 597 7.77 21.60 -0.99
CA ASP A 597 7.32 22.94 -0.66
C ASP A 597 6.41 22.83 0.57
N HIS A 598 6.83 23.43 1.69
CA HIS A 598 6.10 23.28 2.95
C HIS A 598 4.61 23.67 2.84
N VAL A 599 4.25 24.64 2.01
CA VAL A 599 2.85 25.06 1.85
C VAL A 599 2.08 24.02 1.05
N ALA A 600 2.63 23.54 -0.06
CA ALA A 600 1.99 22.53 -0.91
C ALA A 600 1.91 21.16 -0.23
N TYR A 601 2.90 20.78 0.58
CA TYR A 601 2.97 19.46 1.22
C TYR A 601 2.19 19.40 2.54
N ASN A 602 1.73 20.54 3.06
CA ASN A 602 0.84 20.61 4.21
C ASN A 602 -0.62 20.37 3.81
N THR A 603 -0.91 19.14 3.38
CA THR A 603 -2.14 18.80 2.67
C THR A 603 -2.55 17.34 2.91
N ASP A 604 -3.84 17.04 2.74
CA ASP A 604 -4.35 15.69 2.49
C ASP A 604 -4.93 15.54 1.06
N ASP A 605 -4.78 16.57 0.22
CA ASP A 605 -5.18 16.60 -1.18
C ASP A 605 -4.00 16.28 -2.12
N PRO A 606 -4.01 15.12 -2.81
CA PRO A 606 -2.96 14.74 -3.76
C PRO A 606 -2.73 15.72 -4.90
N SER A 607 -3.72 16.56 -5.26
CA SER A 607 -3.61 17.46 -6.41
C SER A 607 -2.46 18.46 -6.27
N THR A 608 -2.23 18.93 -5.05
CA THR A 608 -1.16 19.86 -4.70
C THR A 608 0.23 19.20 -4.77
N ILE A 609 0.32 17.93 -4.40
CA ILE A 609 1.54 17.13 -4.54
C ILE A 609 1.86 16.91 -6.02
N ILE A 610 0.87 16.49 -6.81
CA ILE A 610 1.04 16.33 -8.27
C ILE A 610 1.50 17.64 -8.91
N ALA A 611 0.91 18.78 -8.56
CA ALA A 611 1.34 20.07 -9.09
C ALA A 611 2.81 20.40 -8.75
N ALA A 612 3.27 20.04 -7.55
CA ALA A 612 4.67 20.21 -7.16
C ALA A 612 5.60 19.26 -7.93
N LEU A 613 5.19 18.00 -8.10
CA LEU A 613 5.93 17.00 -8.88
C LEU A 613 6.04 17.41 -10.35
N GLU A 614 4.96 17.85 -10.97
CA GLU A 614 4.94 18.37 -12.36
C GLU A 614 5.89 19.55 -12.54
N LYS A 615 5.81 20.52 -11.62
CA LYS A 615 6.69 21.70 -11.65
C LYS A 615 8.15 21.31 -11.54
N MET A 616 8.49 20.40 -10.63
CA MET A 616 9.85 19.90 -10.47
C MET A 616 10.28 19.09 -11.69
N HIS A 617 9.44 18.20 -12.18
CA HIS A 617 9.70 17.38 -13.37
C HIS A 617 10.04 18.27 -14.57
N ALA A 618 9.20 19.27 -14.87
CA ALA A 618 9.43 20.22 -15.96
C ALA A 618 10.77 20.98 -15.86
N ARG A 619 11.26 21.26 -14.64
CA ARG A 619 12.58 21.89 -14.42
C ARG A 619 13.73 20.89 -14.58
N SER A 620 13.60 19.74 -13.92
CA SER A 620 14.65 18.71 -13.87
C SER A 620 14.89 18.00 -15.20
N SER A 621 13.86 17.93 -16.06
CA SER A 621 13.96 17.32 -17.40
C SER A 621 14.69 18.20 -18.41
N GLN A 622 15.12 19.41 -18.04
CA GLN A 622 15.95 20.23 -18.92
C GLN A 622 17.41 19.74 -18.90
N PRO A 623 18.10 19.67 -20.06
CA PRO A 623 19.51 19.31 -20.11
C PRO A 623 20.35 20.32 -19.30
N THR A 624 20.87 19.89 -18.16
CA THR A 624 21.84 20.67 -17.40
C THR A 624 23.24 20.46 -17.97
N LEU A 625 23.98 21.55 -18.21
CA LEU A 625 25.40 21.45 -18.54
C LEU A 625 26.14 20.82 -17.35
N LYS A 626 26.78 19.67 -17.58
CA LYS A 626 27.69 19.09 -16.59
C LYS A 626 28.83 20.06 -16.35
N VAL A 627 29.08 20.39 -15.09
CA VAL A 627 30.24 21.18 -14.69
C VAL A 627 31.39 20.22 -14.41
N ASP A 628 32.54 20.45 -15.04
CA ASP A 628 33.73 19.62 -14.84
C ASP A 628 34.11 19.57 -13.35
N GLY A 629 34.35 18.36 -12.84
CA GLY A 629 34.71 18.13 -11.44
C GLY A 629 33.53 18.12 -10.46
N LYS A 630 32.28 18.29 -10.91
CA LYS A 630 31.06 18.14 -10.10
C LYS A 630 30.20 16.97 -10.56
N PRO A 631 29.49 16.29 -9.64
CA PRO A 631 28.53 15.27 -10.02
C PRO A 631 27.35 15.88 -10.78
N SER A 632 26.71 15.08 -11.61
CA SER A 632 25.51 15.50 -12.33
C SER A 632 24.39 15.88 -11.34
N PRO A 633 23.75 17.06 -11.50
CA PRO A 633 22.64 17.44 -10.66
C PRO A 633 21.50 16.45 -10.79
N GLY A 634 20.90 16.03 -9.68
CA GLY A 634 19.74 15.15 -9.72
C GLY A 634 18.49 15.73 -9.11
N ALA A 635 17.61 14.84 -8.64
CA ALA A 635 16.22 15.17 -8.36
C ALA A 635 15.67 14.30 -7.23
N ILE A 636 15.05 14.94 -6.22
CA ILE A 636 14.23 14.26 -5.20
C ILE A 636 12.75 14.56 -5.44
N TYR A 637 12.00 13.55 -5.84
CA TYR A 637 10.53 13.58 -5.91
C TYR A 637 9.96 13.05 -4.59
N GLN A 638 9.39 13.94 -3.81
CA GLN A 638 8.71 13.64 -2.56
C GLN A 638 7.25 13.28 -2.85
N LEU A 639 6.88 12.04 -2.55
CA LEU A 639 5.58 11.44 -2.87
C LEU A 639 4.63 11.39 -1.66
N GLN A 640 5.09 11.91 -0.52
CA GLN A 640 4.34 11.99 0.72
C GLN A 640 3.67 13.36 0.91
N ALA A 641 2.78 13.43 1.89
CA ALA A 641 2.16 14.66 2.35
C ALA A 641 2.13 14.69 3.89
N THR A 642 2.19 15.88 4.48
CA THR A 642 2.27 16.06 5.93
C THR A 642 1.27 17.14 6.38
N PRO A 643 -0.03 16.80 6.61
CA PRO A 643 -1.09 17.76 6.95
C PRO A 643 -0.99 18.36 8.36
N THR A 644 0.11 19.04 8.67
CA THR A 644 0.42 19.72 9.93
C THR A 644 -0.59 20.81 10.34
N ALA A 645 -1.39 21.34 9.42
CA ALA A 645 -2.45 22.31 9.75
C ALA A 645 -3.52 21.74 10.71
N ASN A 646 -3.68 20.42 10.74
CA ASN A 646 -4.67 19.71 11.56
C ASN A 646 -4.06 19.02 12.80
N LEU A 647 -2.79 19.27 13.11
CA LEU A 647 -2.04 18.49 14.11
C LEU A 647 -2.72 18.44 15.49
N MET A 648 -3.43 19.50 15.91
CA MET A 648 -4.22 19.51 17.14
C MET A 648 -5.40 18.53 17.12
N SER A 649 -6.15 18.43 16.02
CA SER A 649 -7.24 17.46 15.92
C SER A 649 -6.70 16.04 15.86
N ASP A 650 -5.54 15.83 15.25
CA ASP A 650 -4.87 14.53 15.16
C ASP A 650 -4.27 14.10 16.52
N VAL A 651 -3.82 15.06 17.33
CA VAL A 651 -3.47 14.88 18.74
C VAL A 651 -4.67 14.43 19.56
N PHE A 652 -5.80 15.15 19.44
CA PHE A 652 -7.02 14.75 20.11
C PHE A 652 -7.45 13.37 19.64
N ALA A 653 -7.31 13.07 18.34
CA ALA A 653 -7.62 11.77 17.81
C ALA A 653 -6.71 10.68 18.43
N SER A 654 -5.41 10.94 18.52
CA SER A 654 -4.44 10.05 19.16
C SER A 654 -4.70 9.82 20.65
N LEU A 655 -5.40 10.72 21.33
CA LEU A 655 -5.79 10.53 22.73
C LEU A 655 -7.16 9.85 22.89
N THR A 656 -8.03 9.98 21.90
CA THR A 656 -9.45 9.58 22.01
C THR A 656 -9.83 8.34 21.23
N TYR A 657 -9.09 7.97 20.18
CA TYR A 657 -9.36 6.80 19.33
C TYR A 657 -8.39 5.64 19.62
N SER A 658 -7.88 4.95 18.61
CA SER A 658 -6.95 3.82 18.75
C SER A 658 -5.48 4.23 18.62
N ASP A 659 -4.56 3.30 18.85
CA ASP A 659 -3.12 3.47 18.65
C ASP A 659 -2.73 3.44 17.15
N SER A 660 -3.72 3.33 16.25
CA SER A 660 -3.56 3.33 14.79
C SER A 660 -4.14 4.60 14.16
N SER A 661 -4.11 5.73 14.85
CA SER A 661 -4.65 7.00 14.35
C SER A 661 -3.58 7.90 13.70
N SER A 662 -2.43 7.34 13.30
CA SER A 662 -1.35 8.11 12.66
C SER A 662 -1.84 8.80 11.38
N LEU A 663 -1.65 10.12 11.30
CA LEU A 663 -2.06 10.93 10.14
C LEU A 663 -1.31 10.51 8.86
N LEU A 664 -0.04 10.15 8.99
CA LEU A 664 0.74 9.69 7.85
C LEU A 664 0.16 8.38 7.29
N THR A 665 -0.42 7.53 8.14
CA THR A 665 -1.07 6.28 7.70
C THR A 665 -2.39 6.54 7.00
N TYR A 666 -3.05 7.66 7.31
CA TYR A 666 -4.25 8.13 6.60
C TYR A 666 -3.90 8.58 5.18
N VAL A 667 -2.90 9.45 5.02
CA VAL A 667 -2.56 10.01 3.72
C VAL A 667 -1.78 9.04 2.83
N LYS A 668 -1.05 8.07 3.39
CA LYS A 668 -0.21 7.13 2.63
C LYS A 668 -0.93 6.50 1.43
N PRO A 669 -2.03 5.73 1.59
CA PRO A 669 -2.69 5.13 0.43
C PRO A 669 -3.41 6.15 -0.47
N ILE A 670 -3.79 7.30 0.07
CA ILE A 670 -4.42 8.40 -0.70
C ILE A 670 -3.39 8.99 -1.68
N MET A 671 -2.17 9.24 -1.21
CA MET A 671 -1.07 9.76 -2.01
C MET A 671 -0.58 8.72 -3.01
N ASP A 672 -0.28 7.49 -2.55
CA ASP A 672 0.20 6.39 -3.41
C ASP A 672 -0.71 6.16 -4.62
N ARG A 673 -2.04 6.18 -4.41
CA ARG A 673 -3.03 5.98 -5.47
C ARG A 673 -2.89 6.97 -6.62
N ILE A 674 -2.37 8.15 -6.37
CA ILE A 674 -2.25 9.23 -7.36
C ILE A 674 -0.80 9.39 -7.82
N THR A 675 0.16 9.31 -6.91
CA THR A 675 1.59 9.51 -7.22
C THR A 675 2.19 8.31 -7.95
N TYR A 676 1.77 7.07 -7.67
CA TYR A 676 2.32 5.90 -8.39
C TYR A 676 1.88 5.83 -9.86
N PRO A 677 0.60 6.07 -10.21
CA PRO A 677 0.23 6.24 -11.62
C PRO A 677 0.95 7.42 -12.30
N TRP A 678 1.24 8.49 -11.56
CA TRP A 678 2.03 9.61 -12.08
C TRP A 678 3.47 9.17 -12.41
N LEU A 679 4.13 8.39 -11.55
CA LEU A 679 5.45 7.81 -11.85
C LEU A 679 5.42 6.95 -13.12
N GLN A 680 4.36 6.16 -13.32
CA GLN A 680 4.20 5.29 -14.49
C GLN A 680 3.98 6.06 -15.80
N SER A 681 3.40 7.26 -15.72
CA SER A 681 3.08 8.07 -16.91
C SER A 681 4.22 9.00 -17.34
N HIS A 682 5.28 9.13 -16.53
CA HIS A 682 6.38 10.07 -16.78
C HIS A 682 7.69 9.37 -17.14
N LYS A 683 8.50 10.05 -17.97
CA LYS A 683 9.86 9.62 -18.34
C LYS A 683 10.89 10.47 -17.63
N PHE A 684 11.75 9.85 -16.84
CA PHE A 684 12.76 10.53 -16.04
C PHE A 684 14.08 10.64 -16.80
N GLU A 685 14.20 11.62 -17.70
CA GLU A 685 15.35 11.77 -18.62
C GLU A 685 16.55 12.54 -18.01
N GLN A 686 16.43 13.06 -16.79
CA GLN A 686 17.48 13.82 -16.12
C GLN A 686 18.79 13.03 -15.95
N SER A 687 19.91 13.74 -16.06
CA SER A 687 21.26 13.14 -16.09
C SER A 687 21.73 12.59 -14.74
N GLY A 688 21.46 13.31 -13.64
CA GLY A 688 21.83 12.90 -12.29
C GLY A 688 20.84 11.95 -11.64
N LEU A 689 21.21 11.47 -10.44
CA LEU A 689 20.45 10.48 -9.66
C LEU A 689 19.00 10.93 -9.42
N VAL A 690 18.07 10.00 -9.56
CA VAL A 690 16.66 10.20 -9.21
C VAL A 690 16.36 9.54 -7.89
N VAL A 691 15.67 10.27 -7.03
CA VAL A 691 15.26 9.79 -5.71
C VAL A 691 13.75 9.92 -5.61
N LEU A 692 13.09 8.81 -5.29
CA LEU A 692 11.66 8.75 -5.04
C LEU A 692 11.47 8.55 -3.54
N LEU A 693 11.11 9.63 -2.85
CA LEU A 693 11.08 9.69 -1.40
C LEU A 693 9.64 9.63 -0.89
N ASN A 694 9.39 8.85 0.15
CA ASN A 694 8.06 8.70 0.73
C ASN A 694 8.14 8.41 2.24
N ASP A 695 7.03 8.68 2.93
CA ASP A 695 6.77 8.16 4.27
C ASP A 695 6.38 6.68 4.17
N PHE A 696 6.72 5.90 5.20
CA PHE A 696 6.44 4.47 5.28
C PHE A 696 6.82 3.75 4.00
N VAL A 697 8.11 3.73 3.64
CA VAL A 697 8.53 3.17 2.35
C VAL A 697 8.17 1.69 2.24
N GLU A 698 7.65 1.28 1.08
CA GLU A 698 7.13 -0.06 0.82
C GLU A 698 7.68 -0.60 -0.50
N GLY A 699 7.57 -1.91 -0.70
CA GLY A 699 8.11 -2.58 -1.90
C GLY A 699 7.62 -1.98 -3.22
N VAL A 700 6.39 -1.45 -3.24
CA VAL A 700 5.80 -0.81 -4.43
C VAL A 700 6.66 0.35 -4.95
N LEU A 701 7.11 1.22 -4.06
CA LEU A 701 7.97 2.35 -4.43
C LEU A 701 9.31 1.86 -4.99
N VAL A 702 9.83 0.76 -4.46
CA VAL A 702 11.06 0.12 -4.93
C VAL A 702 10.87 -0.44 -6.33
N GLU A 703 9.76 -1.10 -6.62
CA GLU A 703 9.46 -1.60 -7.98
C GLU A 703 9.44 -0.46 -9.01
N HIS A 704 8.82 0.68 -8.68
CA HIS A 704 8.86 1.86 -9.53
C HIS A 704 10.29 2.38 -9.73
N ALA A 705 11.08 2.47 -8.65
CA ALA A 705 12.47 2.92 -8.74
C ALA A 705 13.35 1.99 -9.60
N VAL A 706 13.17 0.67 -9.47
CA VAL A 706 13.84 -0.35 -10.27
C VAL A 706 13.47 -0.22 -11.75
N GLU A 707 12.18 -0.08 -12.06
CA GLU A 707 11.72 0.05 -13.44
C GLU A 707 12.20 1.35 -14.09
N ILE A 708 12.13 2.47 -13.37
CA ILE A 708 12.68 3.74 -13.83
C ILE A 708 14.19 3.64 -14.04
N SER A 709 14.91 2.89 -13.20
CA SER A 709 16.34 2.60 -13.39
C SER A 709 16.60 1.85 -14.69
N LYS A 710 15.83 0.80 -14.99
CA LYS A 710 15.96 0.02 -16.25
C LYS A 710 15.77 0.91 -17.48
N GLN A 711 14.73 1.75 -17.44
CA GLN A 711 14.43 2.71 -18.51
C GLN A 711 15.57 3.71 -18.71
N ARG A 712 16.08 4.29 -17.62
CA ARG A 712 17.17 5.29 -17.64
C ARG A 712 18.53 4.72 -18.05
N ALA A 713 18.77 3.44 -17.74
CA ALA A 713 19.96 2.72 -18.16
C ALA A 713 19.91 2.27 -19.62
N GLY A 714 18.72 2.25 -20.25
CA GLY A 714 18.53 1.72 -21.60
C GLY A 714 18.70 0.19 -21.67
N LEU A 715 18.39 -0.51 -20.58
CA LEU A 715 18.57 -1.96 -20.42
C LEU A 715 17.24 -2.68 -20.13
N LEU A 716 16.15 -2.23 -20.78
CA LEU A 716 14.85 -2.91 -20.76
C LEU A 716 14.85 -4.24 -21.51
#